data_AF-A0A158J4M7-F1
#
_entry.id   AF-A0A158J4M7-F1
#
_cell.length_a   1.000
_cell.length_b   1.000
_cell.length_c   1.000
_cell.angle_alpha   90.00
_cell.angle_beta   90.00
_cell.angle_gamma   90.00
#
_symmetry.space_group_name_H-M   'P 1'
#
loop_
_entity.id
_entity.type
_entity.pdbx_description
1 polymer ?
#
loop_
_entity_poly.entity_id
_entity_poly.type
_entity_poly.pdbx_seq_one_letter_code
_entity_poly.pdbx_strand_id
1 'polypeptide(L)'
;MQPLPSKAVAATGKAVRARGPWTNLLLQALVATCCVACGGGSGSSSDSATTTSASPASGSGSASGSGTNSGSGTGSGTNTASGTGTGTGSGTNTGSGTNTGSGTNTGSGTNTASGTGTGSGTNTGSGTNTGSSTNTGSGTNTGSGSTGGTGTVLTPSVAKTYPTDALTHHNDLMRSGQMLAETTLTLSNVNSTTFGKLRVLPADGKVDAQPLFVTSLSIGGAAHNVVYVATEHGTLYAYDADNGAQLWKISLLGAGETPTQTGCADFAPEIGITSTPVIDRTRGPNGALYVVAMSSDSGGAVHHRFHAIDLATGAELFGGPTEIAAHYAGNGSEGANGTLTFDPSLHTERAALTLVNGNVYMGWTAHCMAGSYNGWVMSYSADTLQQTGVFVVTPNGSQGSVWMAGSGMASDGTSIWLIDGSYGTFTPTLNAQGFPVDGNLGNAFMKMSLAPNLAVTDYFATMNNVMQSTDDEDFGSGGPLLLPDQVMADGTVKHLAVGAGKDNKIYVVDRDSMGKFNPNFNTNWQTLIGTLAGGVWGSAAYYNGVVYYGGMGDSLKSLPITNAQLATTAATHSATTFPYPGATPAISANGTANGIVWALENGTIGALHAYDASNLGRELYNSNQAGSRDQWGPGNKFITPMIAAGKVFVGTQTGVAVFGLLQ
;
A
#
# COMPACT_ATOMS: atom_id res chain seq x y z
N MET A 1 -48.16 -22.46 5.63
CA MET A 1 -48.68 -23.41 6.62
C MET A 1 -47.55 -23.76 7.59
N GLN A 2 -47.83 -23.83 8.89
CA GLN A 2 -46.96 -24.35 9.95
C GLN A 2 -47.42 -25.79 10.34
N PRO A 3 -46.75 -26.54 11.22
CA PRO A 3 -45.30 -26.84 11.31
C PRO A 3 -45.06 -28.36 11.59
N LEU A 4 -43.82 -28.80 11.91
CA LEU A 4 -43.45 -29.60 13.11
C LEU A 4 -42.11 -30.39 12.95
N PRO A 5 -41.41 -30.79 14.04
CA PRO A 5 -39.99 -31.15 14.04
C PRO A 5 -39.65 -32.54 14.64
N SER A 6 -38.36 -32.93 14.65
CA SER A 6 -37.67 -33.80 15.64
C SER A 6 -36.23 -34.10 15.17
N LYS A 7 -35.23 -34.49 15.98
CA LYS A 7 -35.10 -34.75 17.43
C LYS A 7 -33.61 -34.63 17.83
N ALA A 8 -33.32 -34.29 19.08
CA ALA A 8 -32.00 -34.46 19.67
C ALA A 8 -31.87 -35.82 20.40
N VAL A 9 -30.65 -36.36 20.49
CA VAL A 9 -30.26 -37.41 21.45
C VAL A 9 -28.86 -37.07 21.99
N ALA A 10 -28.64 -37.28 23.28
CA ALA A 10 -27.42 -36.88 23.98
C ALA A 10 -26.69 -38.06 24.66
N ALA A 11 -25.38 -37.88 24.81
CA ALA A 11 -24.50 -38.34 25.89
C ALA A 11 -24.44 -39.84 26.29
N THR A 12 -23.23 -40.41 26.21
CA THR A 12 -22.46 -41.12 27.27
C THR A 12 -21.22 -41.77 26.59
N GLY A 13 -20.03 -41.89 27.17
CA GLY A 13 -19.54 -41.49 28.49
C GLY A 13 -18.87 -42.65 29.23
N LYS A 14 -17.53 -42.81 29.12
CA LYS A 14 -16.61 -43.38 30.14
C LYS A 14 -15.17 -43.52 29.65
N ALA A 15 -14.21 -43.27 30.56
CA ALA A 15 -12.79 -43.59 30.41
C ALA A 15 -12.36 -44.51 31.56
N VAL A 16 -11.45 -45.48 31.30
CA VAL A 16 -10.68 -46.20 32.34
C VAL A 16 -9.26 -46.49 31.81
N ARG A 17 -8.28 -46.44 32.72
CA ARG A 17 -6.83 -46.62 32.49
C ARG A 17 -6.41 -48.11 32.49
N ALA A 18 -5.21 -48.42 31.96
CA ALA A 18 -3.99 -48.74 32.75
C ALA A 18 -3.03 -49.78 32.12
N ARG A 19 -1.70 -49.50 32.19
CA ARG A 19 -0.51 -50.41 32.31
C ARG A 19 -0.38 -51.56 31.26
N GLY A 20 0.77 -51.90 30.69
CA GLY A 20 2.17 -51.85 31.12
C GLY A 20 3.05 -52.65 30.13
N PRO A 21 4.36 -52.90 30.41
CA PRO A 21 5.39 -52.91 29.36
C PRO A 21 6.02 -54.27 29.03
N TRP A 22 6.68 -54.38 27.86
CA TRP A 22 7.71 -55.39 27.54
C TRP A 22 8.85 -54.77 26.70
N THR A 23 10.02 -55.44 26.72
CA THR A 23 11.36 -54.83 26.54
C THR A 23 12.18 -55.34 25.35
N ASN A 24 13.11 -54.49 24.89
CA ASN A 24 14.46 -54.76 24.37
C ASN A 24 14.74 -55.92 23.38
N LEU A 25 15.46 -55.60 22.30
CA LEU A 25 16.75 -56.25 22.04
C LEU A 25 17.75 -55.31 21.32
N LEU A 26 19.04 -55.45 21.62
CA LEU A 26 20.17 -54.69 21.05
C LEU A 26 20.76 -55.43 19.82
N LEU A 27 21.50 -54.72 18.94
CA LEU A 27 22.97 -54.92 18.82
C LEU A 27 23.70 -53.84 18.00
N GLN A 28 25.01 -53.72 18.25
CA GLN A 28 26.05 -52.98 17.49
C GLN A 28 26.95 -54.00 16.73
N ALA A 29 28.03 -53.70 15.99
CA ALA A 29 28.86 -52.52 15.76
C ALA A 29 29.42 -52.55 14.31
N LEU A 30 29.58 -51.43 13.61
CA LEU A 30 30.81 -50.61 13.52
C LEU A 30 32.10 -51.37 13.15
N VAL A 31 32.61 -51.14 11.92
CA VAL A 31 34.04 -51.23 11.55
C VAL A 31 34.35 -50.18 10.47
N ALA A 32 35.47 -49.47 10.63
CA ALA A 32 36.19 -48.75 9.59
C ALA A 32 37.68 -49.12 9.69
N THR A 33 38.45 -49.12 8.59
CA THR A 33 39.91 -48.83 8.52
C THR A 33 40.38 -48.76 7.06
N CYS A 34 41.41 -47.94 6.81
CA CYS A 34 42.02 -47.57 5.54
C CYS A 34 42.80 -48.68 4.79
N CYS A 35 43.14 -48.39 3.53
CA CYS A 35 44.40 -48.77 2.88
C CYS A 35 44.90 -47.65 1.95
N VAL A 36 46.22 -47.54 1.77
CA VAL A 36 46.94 -46.54 0.94
C VAL A 36 48.04 -47.27 0.16
N ALA A 37 48.21 -46.98 -1.15
CA ALA A 37 49.54 -46.82 -1.81
C ALA A 37 49.51 -46.77 -3.38
N CYS A 38 50.10 -45.68 -3.91
CA CYS A 38 51.07 -45.59 -5.04
C CYS A 38 50.78 -45.98 -6.52
N GLY A 39 51.08 -45.01 -7.42
CA GLY A 39 51.51 -45.17 -8.83
C GLY A 39 50.57 -44.55 -9.89
N GLY A 40 50.97 -43.72 -10.87
CA GLY A 40 52.24 -43.01 -11.13
C GLY A 40 52.36 -42.48 -12.58
N GLY A 41 52.66 -41.17 -12.77
CA GLY A 41 52.97 -40.50 -14.07
C GLY A 41 51.77 -40.10 -14.97
N SER A 42 51.81 -39.07 -15.82
CA SER A 42 52.83 -38.03 -16.08
C SER A 42 52.30 -36.89 -17.00
N GLY A 43 52.62 -35.61 -16.70
CA GLY A 43 52.47 -34.42 -17.58
C GLY A 43 51.06 -33.79 -17.67
N SER A 44 50.87 -32.48 -17.81
CA SER A 44 51.80 -31.33 -17.82
C SER A 44 51.08 -30.03 -17.37
N SER A 45 51.85 -29.08 -16.85
CA SER A 45 51.48 -27.83 -16.15
C SER A 45 50.57 -26.81 -16.86
N SER A 46 49.66 -26.19 -16.09
CA SER A 46 49.50 -24.73 -16.02
C SER A 46 48.96 -24.29 -14.64
N ASP A 47 49.60 -23.31 -14.02
CA ASP A 47 49.36 -22.92 -12.62
C ASP A 47 48.07 -22.11 -12.40
N SER A 48 47.39 -22.37 -11.28
CA SER A 48 46.63 -21.38 -10.49
C SER A 48 46.29 -21.98 -9.13
N ALA A 49 47.18 -21.79 -8.15
CA ALA A 49 47.01 -22.35 -6.80
C ALA A 49 46.07 -21.49 -5.93
N THR A 50 44.88 -22.01 -5.62
CA THR A 50 44.01 -21.48 -4.56
C THR A 50 44.50 -21.97 -3.19
N THR A 51 45.34 -21.18 -2.52
CA THR A 51 45.81 -21.47 -1.16
C THR A 51 44.77 -21.05 -0.12
N THR A 52 44.04 -22.01 0.46
CA THR A 52 43.27 -21.79 1.69
C THR A 52 44.16 -21.88 2.93
N SER A 53 44.84 -20.77 3.25
CA SER A 53 45.66 -20.66 4.46
C SER A 53 45.59 -19.25 5.05
N ALA A 54 45.17 -19.13 6.31
CA ALA A 54 45.29 -17.89 7.06
C ALA A 54 46.76 -17.64 7.44
N SER A 55 47.39 -16.64 6.83
CA SER A 55 48.73 -16.15 7.15
C SER A 55 48.83 -14.65 6.90
N PRO A 56 49.54 -13.87 7.74
CA PRO A 56 49.72 -12.44 7.54
C PRO A 56 50.69 -12.18 6.37
N ALA A 57 50.27 -11.36 5.41
CA ALA A 57 51.12 -10.89 4.33
C ALA A 57 51.63 -9.46 4.61
N SER A 58 52.93 -9.25 4.45
CA SER A 58 53.58 -7.94 4.46
C SER A 58 54.14 -7.64 3.07
N GLY A 59 53.36 -6.93 2.26
CA GLY A 59 53.66 -6.70 0.83
C GLY A 59 52.39 -6.49 0.01
N SER A 60 52.54 -6.26 -1.30
CA SER A 60 51.40 -6.07 -2.20
C SER A 60 50.73 -7.39 -2.57
N GLY A 61 49.43 -7.52 -2.33
CA GLY A 61 48.69 -8.77 -2.61
C GLY A 61 47.16 -8.64 -2.61
N SER A 62 46.50 -9.67 -3.11
CA SER A 62 45.04 -9.81 -3.16
C SER A 62 44.56 -10.97 -2.27
N ALA A 63 43.46 -10.78 -1.54
CA ALA A 63 42.91 -11.79 -0.62
C ALA A 63 41.39 -11.97 -0.75
N SER A 64 40.94 -13.22 -0.63
CA SER A 64 39.53 -13.63 -0.68
C SER A 64 39.19 -14.47 0.55
N GLY A 65 38.34 -13.98 1.45
CA GLY A 65 38.02 -14.65 2.73
C GLY A 65 38.14 -13.71 3.93
N SER A 66 38.51 -14.25 5.09
CA SER A 66 38.88 -13.45 6.26
C SER A 66 40.40 -13.37 6.43
N GLY A 67 40.92 -12.16 6.65
CA GLY A 67 42.36 -11.95 6.70
C GLY A 67 42.81 -10.58 7.23
N THR A 68 44.11 -10.48 7.50
CA THR A 68 44.79 -9.27 7.96
C THR A 68 45.88 -8.90 6.95
N ASN A 69 45.85 -7.69 6.41
CA ASN A 69 46.79 -7.27 5.35
C ASN A 69 47.54 -5.98 5.73
N SER A 70 48.86 -5.96 5.52
CA SER A 70 49.75 -4.85 5.87
C SER A 70 50.54 -4.40 4.64
N GLY A 71 50.11 -3.30 4.01
CA GLY A 71 50.68 -2.81 2.75
C GLY A 71 49.62 -2.25 1.79
N SER A 72 49.90 -2.34 0.49
CA SER A 72 48.97 -1.94 -0.57
C SER A 72 48.26 -3.13 -1.20
N GLY A 73 46.93 -3.21 -1.12
CA GLY A 73 46.21 -4.42 -1.49
C GLY A 73 44.72 -4.27 -1.81
N THR A 74 44.18 -5.33 -2.42
CA THR A 74 42.78 -5.48 -2.82
C THR A 74 42.16 -6.68 -2.10
N GLY A 75 40.94 -6.58 -1.58
CA GLY A 75 40.33 -7.69 -0.85
C GLY A 75 38.81 -7.74 -0.84
N SER A 76 38.27 -8.95 -0.77
CA SER A 76 36.83 -9.21 -0.66
C SER A 76 36.53 -10.18 0.49
N GLY A 77 35.59 -9.83 1.36
CA GLY A 77 35.27 -10.57 2.59
C GLY A 77 35.45 -9.77 3.89
N THR A 78 35.60 -10.46 5.03
CA THR A 78 35.77 -9.84 6.36
C THR A 78 37.24 -9.56 6.69
N ASN A 79 37.69 -8.34 6.42
CA ASN A 79 39.11 -8.00 6.40
C ASN A 79 39.50 -6.86 7.36
N THR A 80 40.74 -6.91 7.84
CA THR A 80 41.39 -5.83 8.60
C THR A 80 42.65 -5.39 7.86
N ALA A 81 42.75 -4.11 7.47
CA ALA A 81 43.88 -3.61 6.68
C ALA A 81 44.58 -2.39 7.28
N SER A 82 45.91 -2.38 7.18
CA SER A 82 46.76 -1.25 7.55
C SER A 82 47.63 -0.84 6.36
N GLY A 83 47.44 0.38 5.84
CA GLY A 83 48.10 0.87 4.62
C GLY A 83 47.16 1.57 3.63
N THR A 84 47.41 1.37 2.34
CA THR A 84 46.66 1.97 1.21
C THR A 84 45.95 0.90 0.38
N GLY A 85 44.64 0.73 0.56
CA GLY A 85 43.92 -0.39 -0.04
C GLY A 85 42.49 -0.08 -0.50
N THR A 86 41.94 -1.01 -1.26
CA THR A 86 40.55 -1.00 -1.74
C THR A 86 39.83 -2.29 -1.37
N GLY A 87 38.64 -2.19 -0.77
CA GLY A 87 37.93 -3.34 -0.21
C GLY A 87 36.43 -3.37 -0.51
N THR A 88 35.91 -4.59 -0.75
CA THR A 88 34.47 -4.88 -0.88
C THR A 88 34.03 -5.89 0.19
N GLY A 89 33.32 -5.41 1.22
CA GLY A 89 32.88 -6.24 2.35
C GLY A 89 32.69 -5.45 3.65
N SER A 90 32.65 -6.17 4.77
CA SER A 90 32.60 -5.61 6.13
C SER A 90 33.98 -5.72 6.77
N GLY A 91 34.54 -4.62 7.28
CA GLY A 91 35.93 -4.62 7.75
C GLY A 91 36.36 -3.35 8.46
N THR A 92 37.54 -3.39 9.06
CA THR A 92 38.16 -2.29 9.82
C THR A 92 39.48 -1.88 9.20
N ASN A 93 39.65 -0.59 8.89
CA ASN A 93 40.87 -0.06 8.27
C ASN A 93 41.59 0.93 9.18
N THR A 94 42.92 0.95 9.10
CA THR A 94 43.78 1.96 9.75
C THR A 94 44.75 2.52 8.70
N GLY A 95 44.35 3.56 7.99
CA GLY A 95 45.13 4.11 6.87
C GLY A 95 44.30 4.94 5.88
N SER A 96 44.83 5.12 4.66
CA SER A 96 44.21 5.90 3.58
C SER A 96 43.71 4.96 2.48
N GLY A 97 42.40 4.73 2.36
CA GLY A 97 41.84 3.79 1.39
C GLY A 97 40.38 4.05 1.01
N THR A 98 39.88 3.25 0.06
CA THR A 98 38.55 3.37 -0.54
C THR A 98 37.74 2.10 -0.28
N ASN A 99 36.62 2.18 0.44
CA ASN A 99 35.75 1.03 0.71
C ASN A 99 34.40 1.18 -0.01
N THR A 100 33.89 0.06 -0.50
CA THR A 100 32.56 -0.07 -1.11
C THR A 100 31.83 -1.24 -0.45
N GLY A 101 31.03 -0.97 0.58
CA GLY A 101 30.42 -2.02 1.40
C GLY A 101 29.72 -1.53 2.68
N SER A 102 29.15 -2.48 3.43
CA SER A 102 28.51 -2.27 4.73
C SER A 102 29.43 -2.75 5.86
N GLY A 103 29.63 -1.93 6.89
CA GLY A 103 30.51 -2.28 8.02
C GLY A 103 30.45 -1.29 9.18
N THR A 104 30.85 -1.76 10.36
CA THR A 104 30.93 -0.99 11.62
C THR A 104 32.38 -0.67 11.97
N ASN A 105 32.69 0.61 12.19
CA ASN A 105 34.00 1.04 12.68
C ASN A 105 33.93 1.35 14.19
N THR A 106 34.79 0.67 14.95
CA THR A 106 34.97 0.89 16.38
C THR A 106 36.44 1.11 16.67
N GLY A 107 36.81 2.31 17.12
CA GLY A 107 38.20 2.60 17.46
C GLY A 107 38.42 4.05 17.90
N SER A 108 39.26 4.24 18.92
CA SER A 108 39.79 5.55 19.31
C SER A 108 41.10 5.82 18.58
N GLY A 109 41.11 6.77 17.64
CA GLY A 109 42.31 7.10 16.88
C GLY A 109 42.17 8.38 16.05
N THR A 110 43.28 9.07 15.84
CA THR A 110 43.36 10.31 15.05
C THR A 110 43.39 9.97 13.56
N ASN A 111 42.30 10.25 12.84
CA ASN A 111 42.23 10.00 11.40
C ASN A 111 42.76 11.19 10.60
N THR A 112 43.87 10.97 9.91
CA THR A 112 44.43 11.85 8.89
C THR A 112 44.36 11.14 7.54
N ALA A 113 43.21 11.24 6.86
CA ALA A 113 42.99 10.61 5.56
C ALA A 113 42.07 11.45 4.66
N SER A 114 42.31 11.38 3.35
CA SER A 114 41.47 11.92 2.29
C SER A 114 40.96 10.77 1.43
N GLY A 115 39.64 10.57 1.37
CA GLY A 115 39.04 9.45 0.65
C GLY A 115 37.54 9.63 0.42
N THR A 116 37.03 8.89 -0.57
CA THR A 116 35.61 8.82 -0.94
C THR A 116 35.03 7.47 -0.47
N GLY A 117 33.82 7.48 0.06
CA GLY A 117 33.14 6.26 0.53
C GLY A 117 31.69 6.19 0.07
N THR A 118 31.25 4.99 -0.32
CA THR A 118 29.86 4.66 -0.62
C THR A 118 29.44 3.41 0.16
N GLY A 119 28.56 3.58 1.14
CA GLY A 119 28.15 2.51 2.05
C GLY A 119 27.21 2.99 3.16
N SER A 120 26.64 2.02 3.88
CA SER A 120 25.83 2.23 5.09
C SER A 120 26.55 1.60 6.29
N GLY A 121 26.64 2.33 7.40
CA GLY A 121 27.38 1.88 8.59
C GLY A 121 27.30 2.84 9.77
N THR A 122 27.47 2.30 10.97
CA THR A 122 27.45 3.02 12.25
C THR A 122 28.89 3.25 12.74
N ASN A 123 29.22 4.50 13.09
CA ASN A 123 30.50 4.86 13.72
C ASN A 123 30.32 5.04 15.22
N THR A 124 31.16 4.41 16.04
CA THR A 124 31.26 4.69 17.49
C THR A 124 32.71 4.92 17.91
N GLY A 125 33.05 6.17 18.27
CA GLY A 125 34.37 6.55 18.75
C GLY A 125 34.51 8.06 18.98
N SER A 126 35.42 8.46 19.86
CA SER A 126 35.85 9.86 20.04
C SER A 126 37.19 10.10 19.33
N GLY A 127 37.25 11.16 18.52
CA GLY A 127 38.46 11.49 17.76
C GLY A 127 38.32 12.80 16.98
N THR A 128 39.45 13.47 16.76
CA THR A 128 39.56 14.66 15.90
C THR A 128 39.89 14.25 14.46
N ASN A 129 39.06 14.70 13.51
CA ASN A 129 39.30 14.52 12.07
C ASN A 129 39.96 15.77 11.49
N THR A 130 41.07 15.59 10.77
CA THR A 130 41.67 16.63 9.92
C THR A 130 41.87 16.07 8.51
N GLY A 131 40.90 16.32 7.63
CA GLY A 131 40.90 15.88 6.23
C GLY A 131 39.65 16.34 5.49
N SER A 132 39.73 16.47 4.16
CA SER A 132 38.59 16.77 3.28
C SER A 132 37.98 15.46 2.79
N SER A 133 36.68 15.26 3.03
CA SER A 133 35.95 14.06 2.61
C SER A 133 34.57 14.40 2.04
N THR A 134 34.17 13.67 1.00
CA THR A 134 32.81 13.66 0.45
C THR A 134 32.16 12.31 0.77
N ASN A 135 30.95 12.36 1.33
CA ASN A 135 30.25 11.17 1.83
C ASN A 135 28.82 11.14 1.27
N THR A 136 28.43 10.06 0.59
CA THR A 136 27.11 9.88 -0.02
C THR A 136 26.47 8.59 0.50
N GLY A 137 25.92 8.66 1.72
CA GLY A 137 25.24 7.55 2.39
C GLY A 137 24.43 8.00 3.62
N SER A 138 23.42 7.21 3.97
CA SER A 138 22.59 7.42 5.17
C SER A 138 23.24 6.74 6.37
N GLY A 139 23.54 7.49 7.43
CA GLY A 139 24.13 6.96 8.66
C GLY A 139 24.06 7.96 9.82
N THR A 140 23.88 7.44 11.04
CA THR A 140 23.78 8.24 12.28
C THR A 140 25.14 8.35 12.99
N ASN A 141 25.54 9.57 13.33
CA ASN A 141 26.72 9.84 14.17
C ASN A 141 26.30 10.14 15.60
N THR A 142 26.81 9.38 16.58
CA THR A 142 26.68 9.65 18.01
C THR A 142 28.05 9.92 18.63
N GLY A 143 28.56 11.15 18.45
CA GLY A 143 29.83 11.60 19.03
C GLY A 143 29.94 13.12 19.11
N SER A 144 30.48 13.62 20.23
CA SER A 144 30.74 15.04 20.48
C SER A 144 32.13 15.44 19.99
N GLY A 145 32.21 16.08 18.83
CA GLY A 145 33.45 16.57 18.23
C GLY A 145 33.32 18.00 17.69
N SER A 146 34.37 18.81 17.82
CA SER A 146 34.42 20.17 17.29
C SER A 146 35.00 20.18 15.87
N THR A 147 34.30 20.80 14.92
CA THR A 147 34.69 20.88 13.50
C THR A 147 35.39 22.20 13.19
N GLY A 148 36.72 22.16 13.11
CA GLY A 148 37.55 23.27 12.61
C GLY A 148 37.84 23.12 11.11
N GLY A 149 36.90 23.49 10.23
CA GLY A 149 37.13 23.43 8.78
C GLY A 149 36.02 24.09 7.97
N THR A 150 36.39 24.88 6.95
CA THR A 150 35.49 25.60 6.04
C THR A 150 34.94 24.68 4.93
N GLY A 151 34.31 23.58 5.32
CA GLY A 151 33.60 22.68 4.41
C GLY A 151 32.13 23.07 4.30
N THR A 152 31.61 23.20 3.08
CA THR A 152 30.18 23.44 2.85
C THR A 152 29.39 22.20 3.29
N VAL A 153 28.80 22.24 4.48
CA VAL A 153 27.89 21.19 4.95
C VAL A 153 26.61 21.28 4.12
N LEU A 154 26.52 20.48 3.06
CA LEU A 154 25.24 20.13 2.46
C LEU A 154 24.52 19.24 3.47
N THR A 155 23.82 19.85 4.41
CA THR A 155 22.86 19.15 5.26
C THR A 155 21.87 18.45 4.33
N PRO A 156 21.66 17.12 4.45
CA PRO A 156 20.57 16.49 3.73
C PRO A 156 19.29 17.21 4.14
N SER A 157 18.62 17.83 3.16
CA SER A 157 17.37 18.53 3.39
C SER A 157 16.37 17.50 3.92
N VAL A 158 16.04 17.58 5.21
CA VAL A 158 14.91 16.83 5.75
C VAL A 158 13.69 17.32 4.99
N ALA A 159 13.11 16.45 4.16
CA ALA A 159 11.98 16.81 3.33
C ALA A 159 10.90 17.42 4.23
N LYS A 160 10.50 18.67 3.92
CA LYS A 160 9.58 19.43 4.76
C LYS A 160 8.24 18.70 4.81
N THR A 161 7.95 18.09 5.94
CA THR A 161 6.68 17.41 6.20
C THR A 161 5.60 18.44 6.49
N TYR A 162 4.40 18.20 5.97
CA TYR A 162 3.22 19.00 6.20
C TYR A 162 2.15 18.08 6.81
N PRO A 163 1.98 18.09 8.15
CA PRO A 163 1.16 17.08 8.83
C PRO A 163 -0.32 17.02 8.42
N THR A 164 -0.84 18.11 7.82
CA THR A 164 -2.22 18.24 7.34
C THR A 164 -2.43 17.88 5.88
N ASP A 165 -1.42 17.37 5.18
CA ASP A 165 -1.56 16.93 3.80
C ASP A 165 -2.35 15.63 3.67
N ALA A 166 -3.14 15.53 2.59
CA ALA A 166 -3.77 14.29 2.16
C ALA A 166 -3.30 14.00 0.72
N LEU A 167 -2.19 13.26 0.59
CA LEU A 167 -1.49 13.05 -0.69
C LEU A 167 -1.90 11.78 -1.45
N THR A 168 -2.72 10.93 -0.84
CA THR A 168 -3.20 9.67 -1.42
C THR A 168 -4.56 9.30 -0.82
N HIS A 169 -5.26 8.35 -1.45
CA HIS A 169 -6.50 7.78 -0.92
C HIS A 169 -6.33 7.27 0.51
N HIS A 170 -7.26 7.63 1.40
CA HIS A 170 -7.22 7.23 2.82
C HIS A 170 -5.93 7.62 3.56
N ASN A 171 -5.33 8.73 3.13
CA ASN A 171 -4.27 9.53 3.74
C ASN A 171 -2.86 8.91 3.80
N ASP A 172 -2.72 7.59 3.92
CA ASP A 172 -1.43 6.92 4.04
C ASP A 172 -1.36 5.59 3.27
N LEU A 173 -0.16 5.02 3.18
CA LEU A 173 0.07 3.73 2.50
C LEU A 173 -0.56 2.55 3.24
N MET A 174 -0.79 2.63 4.54
CA MET A 174 -1.48 1.57 5.28
C MET A 174 -3.00 1.58 5.03
N ARG A 175 -3.51 2.66 4.42
CA ARG A 175 -4.93 2.96 4.19
C ARG A 175 -5.69 3.12 5.51
N SER A 176 -5.08 3.77 6.50
CA SER A 176 -5.68 3.91 7.83
C SER A 176 -6.89 4.85 7.88
N GLY A 177 -6.99 5.78 6.92
CA GLY A 177 -8.01 6.83 6.89
C GLY A 177 -7.81 7.94 7.92
N GLN A 178 -6.62 8.05 8.54
CA GLN A 178 -6.36 8.98 9.63
C GLN A 178 -5.83 10.35 9.18
N MET A 179 -6.40 11.41 9.75
CA MET A 179 -5.79 12.75 9.83
C MET A 179 -5.51 13.07 11.31
N LEU A 180 -4.34 12.65 11.81
CA LEU A 180 -3.94 12.83 13.23
C LEU A 180 -3.38 14.23 13.57
N ALA A 181 -3.30 15.13 12.60
CA ALA A 181 -2.84 16.51 12.76
C ALA A 181 -4.00 17.52 12.83
N GLU A 182 -5.25 17.07 12.98
CA GLU A 182 -6.41 17.94 13.01
C GLU A 182 -6.58 18.56 14.40
N THR A 183 -6.25 19.85 14.51
CA THR A 183 -6.33 20.62 15.77
C THR A 183 -7.53 21.55 15.86
N THR A 184 -8.28 21.74 14.77
CA THR A 184 -9.39 22.71 14.66
C THR A 184 -10.74 22.04 14.87
N LEU A 185 -10.96 20.86 14.29
CA LEU A 185 -12.17 20.07 14.49
C LEU A 185 -12.09 19.26 15.79
N THR A 186 -13.10 19.37 16.64
CA THR A 186 -13.12 18.78 17.98
C THR A 186 -14.51 18.30 18.37
N LEU A 187 -14.58 17.45 19.40
CA LEU A 187 -15.85 16.94 19.96
C LEU A 187 -16.77 18.02 20.55
N SER A 188 -16.30 19.26 20.70
CA SER A 188 -17.07 20.40 21.23
C SER A 188 -17.56 21.37 20.16
N ASN A 189 -16.91 21.46 18.99
CA ASN A 189 -17.26 22.43 17.94
C ASN A 189 -17.77 21.81 16.63
N VAL A 190 -17.66 20.49 16.44
CA VAL A 190 -18.39 19.77 15.39
C VAL A 190 -19.81 19.52 15.87
N ASN A 191 -20.72 20.43 15.54
CA ASN A 191 -22.16 20.35 15.77
C ASN A 191 -22.89 21.30 14.80
N SER A 192 -24.20 21.14 14.60
CA SER A 192 -24.97 21.90 13.60
C SER A 192 -25.04 23.42 13.84
N THR A 193 -24.69 23.92 15.04
CA THR A 193 -24.63 25.35 15.35
C THR A 193 -23.31 25.99 14.93
N THR A 194 -22.18 25.28 15.09
CA THR A 194 -20.82 25.83 14.89
C THR A 194 -20.06 25.22 13.71
N PHE A 195 -20.56 24.14 13.11
CA PHE A 195 -20.00 23.47 11.93
C PHE A 195 -21.10 23.29 10.87
N GLY A 196 -20.71 23.40 9.60
CA GLY A 196 -21.62 23.25 8.46
C GLY A 196 -20.92 23.38 7.12
N LYS A 197 -21.69 23.40 6.03
CA LYS A 197 -21.15 23.57 4.67
C LYS A 197 -20.79 25.04 4.44
N LEU A 198 -19.53 25.28 4.09
CA LEU A 198 -18.99 26.60 3.81
C LEU A 198 -19.24 27.02 2.35
N ARG A 199 -19.10 26.08 1.41
CA ARG A 199 -19.26 26.30 -0.04
C ARG A 199 -19.30 24.99 -0.81
N VAL A 200 -19.53 25.09 -2.12
CA VAL A 200 -19.21 24.05 -3.10
C VAL A 200 -18.15 24.62 -4.05
N LEU A 201 -17.07 23.88 -4.26
CA LEU A 201 -16.11 24.13 -5.33
C LEU A 201 -16.69 23.51 -6.61
N PRO A 202 -17.05 24.30 -7.62
CA PRO A 202 -17.72 23.76 -8.81
C PRO A 202 -16.78 22.89 -9.63
N ALA A 203 -17.30 21.84 -10.24
CA ALA A 203 -16.60 21.09 -11.28
C ALA A 203 -17.55 20.86 -12.47
N ASP A 204 -17.00 20.49 -13.62
CA ASP A 204 -17.79 20.23 -14.83
C ASP A 204 -18.45 18.86 -14.83
N GLY A 205 -17.80 17.86 -14.24
CA GLY A 205 -18.29 16.50 -14.10
C GLY A 205 -18.37 16.02 -12.65
N LYS A 206 -18.87 14.79 -12.52
CA LYS A 206 -18.99 14.02 -11.28
C LYS A 206 -17.62 13.76 -10.64
N VAL A 207 -17.54 13.83 -9.32
CA VAL A 207 -16.32 13.60 -8.53
C VAL A 207 -16.45 12.30 -7.73
N ASP A 208 -15.88 11.22 -8.26
CA ASP A 208 -15.76 9.90 -7.59
C ASP A 208 -14.43 9.78 -6.85
N ALA A 209 -13.35 10.29 -7.47
CA ALA A 209 -12.03 10.41 -6.89
C ALA A 209 -12.06 11.20 -5.56
N GLN A 210 -11.39 10.70 -4.53
CA GLN A 210 -11.19 11.44 -3.28
C GLN A 210 -10.35 12.70 -3.57
N PRO A 211 -10.81 13.91 -3.19
CA PRO A 211 -10.00 15.11 -3.31
C PRO A 211 -8.69 14.98 -2.51
N LEU A 212 -7.60 15.53 -3.04
CA LEU A 212 -6.27 15.54 -2.38
C LEU A 212 -5.93 16.94 -1.89
N PHE A 213 -5.15 17.05 -0.81
CA PHE A 213 -4.84 18.31 -0.15
C PHE A 213 -3.34 18.54 0.06
N VAL A 214 -2.88 19.75 -0.27
CA VAL A 214 -1.49 20.18 -0.20
C VAL A 214 -1.41 21.53 0.54
N THR A 215 -0.89 21.48 1.76
CA THR A 215 -0.71 22.63 2.67
C THR A 215 0.37 23.60 2.16
N SER A 216 0.13 24.91 2.19
CA SER A 216 1.18 25.95 1.98
C SER A 216 2.04 25.77 0.71
N LEU A 217 1.43 25.38 -0.41
CA LEU A 217 2.08 25.32 -1.73
C LEU A 217 2.30 26.74 -2.28
N SER A 218 3.45 27.01 -2.88
CA SER A 218 3.74 28.31 -3.52
C SER A 218 3.17 28.36 -4.94
N ILE A 219 2.15 29.19 -5.17
CA ILE A 219 1.56 29.47 -6.50
C ILE A 219 1.59 30.98 -6.73
N GLY A 220 2.12 31.43 -7.87
CA GLY A 220 2.26 32.86 -8.16
C GLY A 220 3.14 33.65 -7.17
N GLY A 221 3.93 32.97 -6.32
CA GLY A 221 4.71 33.57 -5.24
C GLY A 221 3.96 33.73 -3.91
N ALA A 222 2.67 33.36 -3.84
CA ALA A 222 1.89 33.31 -2.60
C ALA A 222 1.76 31.86 -2.11
N ALA A 223 1.62 31.67 -0.79
CA ALA A 223 1.38 30.36 -0.21
C ALA A 223 -0.13 30.08 -0.12
N HIS A 224 -0.56 28.96 -0.71
CA HIS A 224 -1.95 28.50 -0.73
C HIS A 224 -2.07 27.14 -0.05
N ASN A 225 -3.18 26.92 0.64
CA ASN A 225 -3.66 25.57 0.89
C ASN A 225 -4.46 25.14 -0.33
N VAL A 226 -4.07 24.05 -0.99
CA VAL A 226 -4.63 23.66 -2.29
C VAL A 226 -5.36 22.34 -2.16
N VAL A 227 -6.58 22.28 -2.71
CA VAL A 227 -7.32 21.03 -2.92
C VAL A 227 -7.39 20.72 -4.41
N TYR A 228 -7.04 19.49 -4.77
CA TYR A 228 -7.09 18.97 -6.13
C TYR A 228 -8.35 18.15 -6.33
N VAL A 229 -9.03 18.38 -7.45
CA VAL A 229 -10.31 17.75 -7.79
C VAL A 229 -10.21 17.19 -9.19
N ALA A 230 -10.43 15.88 -9.33
CA ALA A 230 -10.53 15.19 -10.61
C ALA A 230 -11.99 14.84 -10.91
N THR A 231 -12.38 14.81 -12.19
CA THR A 231 -13.76 14.54 -12.61
C THR A 231 -13.86 13.43 -13.64
N GLU A 232 -15.04 12.83 -13.73
CA GLU A 232 -15.41 11.91 -14.82
C GLU A 232 -15.46 12.57 -16.21
N HIS A 233 -15.27 13.89 -16.31
CA HIS A 233 -15.04 14.55 -17.60
C HIS A 233 -13.55 14.56 -18.02
N GLY A 234 -12.66 13.88 -17.28
CA GLY A 234 -11.22 13.90 -17.54
C GLY A 234 -10.57 15.25 -17.21
N THR A 235 -11.21 16.05 -16.35
CA THR A 235 -10.72 17.39 -15.97
C THR A 235 -10.10 17.36 -14.58
N LEU A 236 -8.96 18.04 -14.43
CA LEU A 236 -8.28 18.24 -13.16
C LEU A 236 -8.28 19.74 -12.81
N TYR A 237 -8.58 20.02 -11.54
CA TYR A 237 -8.65 21.36 -10.98
C TYR A 237 -7.71 21.50 -9.78
N ALA A 238 -7.20 22.71 -9.58
CA ALA A 238 -6.66 23.15 -8.29
C ALA A 238 -7.48 24.32 -7.77
N TYR A 239 -7.94 24.21 -6.52
CA TYR A 239 -8.66 25.26 -5.80
C TYR A 239 -7.89 25.68 -4.56
N ASP A 240 -7.90 26.98 -4.26
CA ASP A 240 -7.55 27.49 -2.95
C ASP A 240 -8.59 27.00 -1.93
N ALA A 241 -8.15 26.19 -0.97
CA ALA A 241 -9.03 25.54 -0.01
C ALA A 241 -9.59 26.50 1.06
N ASP A 242 -9.01 27.69 1.23
CA ASP A 242 -9.41 28.66 2.26
C ASP A 242 -10.43 29.68 1.72
N ASN A 243 -10.26 30.17 0.49
CA ASN A 243 -11.18 31.12 -0.15
C ASN A 243 -12.03 30.54 -1.29
N GLY A 244 -11.67 29.38 -1.85
CA GLY A 244 -12.41 28.71 -2.93
C GLY A 244 -12.12 29.21 -4.35
N ALA A 245 -11.12 30.06 -4.54
CA ALA A 245 -10.70 30.50 -5.87
C ALA A 245 -10.11 29.35 -6.69
N GLN A 246 -10.49 29.24 -7.96
CA GLN A 246 -9.83 28.34 -8.90
C GLN A 246 -8.45 28.87 -9.21
N LEU A 247 -7.41 28.10 -8.91
CA LEU A 247 -6.01 28.44 -9.18
C LEU A 247 -5.64 28.04 -10.60
N TRP A 248 -6.04 26.84 -11.02
CA TRP A 248 -5.97 26.39 -12.41
C TRP A 248 -7.00 25.29 -12.71
N LYS A 249 -7.25 25.05 -14.00
CA LYS A 249 -8.08 23.96 -14.56
C LYS A 249 -7.41 23.46 -15.84
N ILE A 250 -7.32 22.14 -16.02
CA ILE A 250 -6.83 21.48 -17.25
C ILE A 250 -7.75 20.30 -17.61
N SER A 251 -7.82 19.95 -18.89
CA SER A 251 -8.34 18.64 -19.32
C SER A 251 -7.15 17.73 -19.65
N LEU A 252 -7.26 16.46 -19.29
CA LEU A 252 -6.26 15.42 -19.58
C LEU A 252 -6.65 14.56 -20.80
N LEU A 253 -7.82 14.80 -21.39
CA LEU A 253 -8.24 14.16 -22.64
C LEU A 253 -7.38 14.65 -23.82
N GLY A 254 -7.16 13.79 -24.80
CA GLY A 254 -6.51 14.14 -26.05
C GLY A 254 -7.35 15.08 -26.92
N ALA A 255 -6.71 15.74 -27.89
CA ALA A 255 -7.36 16.73 -28.73
C ALA A 255 -8.47 16.13 -29.60
N GLY A 256 -9.72 16.44 -29.30
CA GLY A 256 -10.90 15.92 -30.00
C GLY A 256 -11.46 14.62 -29.43
N GLU A 257 -10.92 14.14 -28.30
CA GLU A 257 -11.45 13.02 -27.54
C GLU A 257 -12.55 13.46 -26.56
N THR A 258 -13.35 12.51 -26.11
CA THR A 258 -14.37 12.69 -25.05
C THR A 258 -14.13 11.70 -23.91
N PRO A 259 -14.75 11.89 -22.73
CA PRO A 259 -14.81 10.84 -21.73
C PRO A 259 -15.42 9.55 -22.33
N THR A 260 -14.95 8.40 -21.87
CA THR A 260 -15.43 7.10 -22.34
C THR A 260 -16.86 6.87 -21.84
N GLN A 261 -17.81 6.89 -22.78
CA GLN A 261 -19.22 6.64 -22.48
C GLN A 261 -19.44 5.18 -22.05
N THR A 262 -20.27 4.96 -21.05
CA THR A 262 -20.49 3.64 -20.45
C THR A 262 -21.81 3.02 -20.87
N GLY A 263 -21.84 1.70 -21.06
CA GLY A 263 -23.06 0.94 -21.32
C GLY A 263 -23.78 0.39 -20.07
N CYS A 264 -23.30 0.68 -18.86
CA CYS A 264 -23.73 0.03 -17.62
C CYS A 264 -23.93 1.01 -16.45
N ALA A 265 -24.50 0.53 -15.34
CA ALA A 265 -24.75 1.34 -14.14
C ALA A 265 -23.55 1.39 -13.16
N ASP A 266 -22.50 0.59 -13.40
CA ASP A 266 -21.33 0.49 -12.51
C ASP A 266 -20.45 1.75 -12.57
N PHE A 267 -20.41 2.40 -13.72
CA PHE A 267 -19.79 3.69 -13.97
C PHE A 267 -20.82 4.48 -14.79
N ALA A 268 -21.20 5.68 -14.36
CA ALA A 268 -22.27 6.43 -15.04
C ALA A 268 -22.17 7.94 -14.75
N PRO A 269 -22.42 8.81 -15.75
CA PRO A 269 -22.80 8.47 -17.14
C PRO A 269 -21.61 8.07 -18.04
N GLU A 270 -20.39 8.39 -17.63
CA GLU A 270 -19.16 8.25 -18.41
C GLU A 270 -17.95 8.07 -17.47
N ILE A 271 -16.79 7.79 -18.05
CA ILE A 271 -15.52 7.58 -17.35
C ILE A 271 -14.50 8.58 -17.90
N GLY A 272 -13.82 9.29 -16.99
CA GLY A 272 -12.74 10.21 -17.32
C GLY A 272 -11.55 10.03 -16.38
N ILE A 273 -11.69 10.51 -15.14
CA ILE A 273 -10.78 10.19 -14.03
C ILE A 273 -11.64 9.69 -12.87
N THR A 274 -11.74 8.37 -12.74
CA THR A 274 -12.49 7.70 -11.67
C THR A 274 -11.65 7.46 -10.42
N SER A 275 -10.39 7.04 -10.60
CA SER A 275 -9.50 6.71 -9.49
C SER A 275 -9.03 7.95 -8.72
N THR A 276 -8.71 7.74 -7.44
CA THR A 276 -8.04 8.79 -6.65
C THR A 276 -6.57 8.90 -7.10
N PRO A 277 -6.07 10.10 -7.48
CA PRO A 277 -4.67 10.32 -7.82
C PRO A 277 -3.70 10.07 -6.65
N VAL A 278 -2.40 10.23 -6.89
CA VAL A 278 -1.38 10.26 -5.82
C VAL A 278 -0.38 11.39 -6.03
N ILE A 279 0.05 12.06 -4.96
CA ILE A 279 0.95 13.22 -5.01
C ILE A 279 2.31 12.88 -4.41
N ASP A 280 3.39 13.24 -5.12
CA ASP A 280 4.74 13.35 -4.58
C ASP A 280 5.21 14.81 -4.57
N ARG A 281 5.29 15.41 -3.38
CA ARG A 281 5.81 16.78 -3.21
C ARG A 281 7.27 16.96 -3.62
N THR A 282 8.04 15.88 -3.70
CA THR A 282 9.50 15.93 -3.93
C THR A 282 9.87 15.84 -5.41
N ARG A 283 8.88 15.66 -6.30
CA ARG A 283 9.08 15.43 -7.73
C ARG A 283 8.66 16.62 -8.57
N GLY A 284 9.41 16.88 -9.64
CA GLY A 284 9.21 18.09 -10.45
C GLY A 284 9.58 19.38 -9.69
N PRO A 285 9.26 20.55 -10.24
CA PRO A 285 9.64 21.83 -9.63
C PRO A 285 8.76 22.22 -8.44
N ASN A 286 7.49 21.83 -8.41
CA ASN A 286 6.55 22.20 -7.34
C ASN A 286 5.87 21.01 -6.64
N GLY A 287 6.32 19.78 -6.93
CA GLY A 287 5.58 18.54 -6.65
C GLY A 287 4.82 18.05 -7.89
N ALA A 288 4.56 16.74 -7.95
CA ALA A 288 3.84 16.07 -9.03
C ALA A 288 2.59 15.34 -8.51
N LEU A 289 1.49 15.46 -9.24
CA LEU A 289 0.27 14.66 -9.09
C LEU A 289 0.22 13.63 -10.22
N TYR A 290 0.18 12.35 -9.88
CA TYR A 290 0.09 11.23 -10.81
C TYR A 290 -1.36 10.74 -10.91
N VAL A 291 -1.86 10.59 -12.13
CA VAL A 291 -3.27 10.31 -12.42
C VAL A 291 -3.43 9.53 -13.72
N VAL A 292 -4.47 8.69 -13.81
CA VAL A 292 -4.89 8.04 -15.05
C VAL A 292 -6.10 8.78 -15.61
N ALA A 293 -6.03 9.16 -16.88
CA ALA A 293 -7.17 9.65 -17.64
C ALA A 293 -7.60 8.60 -18.68
N MET A 294 -8.90 8.44 -18.84
CA MET A 294 -9.53 7.49 -19.74
C MET A 294 -10.43 8.25 -20.72
N SER A 295 -10.34 7.92 -22.00
CA SER A 295 -10.98 8.69 -23.07
C SER A 295 -11.33 7.84 -24.28
N SER A 296 -12.15 8.40 -25.17
CA SER A 296 -12.45 7.80 -26.47
C SER A 296 -12.25 8.80 -27.61
N ASP A 297 -11.63 8.35 -28.69
CA ASP A 297 -11.43 9.15 -29.90
C ASP A 297 -12.67 9.15 -30.82
N SER A 298 -12.62 9.95 -31.90
CA SER A 298 -13.72 10.04 -32.86
C SER A 298 -13.90 8.79 -33.74
N GLY A 299 -12.95 7.85 -33.72
CA GLY A 299 -13.05 6.52 -34.34
C GLY A 299 -13.63 5.46 -33.41
N GLY A 300 -13.78 5.76 -32.12
CA GLY A 300 -14.23 4.82 -31.08
C GLY A 300 -13.11 4.01 -30.42
N ALA A 301 -11.83 4.36 -30.64
CA ALA A 301 -10.73 3.78 -29.88
C ALA A 301 -10.75 4.31 -28.44
N VAL A 302 -10.51 3.42 -27.47
CA VAL A 302 -10.41 3.77 -26.05
C VAL A 302 -8.94 3.94 -25.69
N HIS A 303 -8.62 5.00 -24.94
CA HIS A 303 -7.28 5.34 -24.51
C HIS A 303 -7.21 5.43 -22.99
N HIS A 304 -6.21 4.79 -22.39
CA HIS A 304 -5.86 4.97 -20.99
C HIS A 304 -4.47 5.59 -20.92
N ARG A 305 -4.33 6.73 -20.23
CA ARG A 305 -3.08 7.50 -20.21
C ARG A 305 -2.65 7.82 -18.80
N PHE A 306 -1.37 7.61 -18.53
CA PHE A 306 -0.73 7.94 -17.27
C PHE A 306 -0.05 9.31 -17.37
N HIS A 307 -0.48 10.24 -16.54
CA HIS A 307 -0.02 11.63 -16.49
C HIS A 307 0.79 11.91 -15.23
N ALA A 308 1.65 12.92 -15.29
CA ALA A 308 2.21 13.57 -14.12
C ALA A 308 2.06 15.09 -14.25
N ILE A 309 1.32 15.70 -13.33
CA ILE A 309 0.92 17.10 -13.40
C ILE A 309 1.63 17.92 -12.31
N ASP A 310 2.24 19.04 -12.68
CA ASP A 310 2.83 19.98 -11.74
C ASP A 310 1.77 20.63 -10.84
N LEU A 311 1.96 20.48 -9.53
CA LEU A 311 0.98 20.93 -8.52
C LEU A 311 0.64 22.43 -8.60
N ALA A 312 1.60 23.28 -8.99
CA ALA A 312 1.43 24.73 -8.96
C ALA A 312 0.86 25.30 -10.25
N THR A 313 1.10 24.65 -11.40
CA THR A 313 0.83 25.20 -12.73
C THR A 313 -0.17 24.39 -13.56
N GLY A 314 -0.42 23.13 -13.22
CA GLY A 314 -1.21 22.22 -14.06
C GLY A 314 -0.47 21.78 -15.34
N ALA A 315 0.83 22.05 -15.47
CA ALA A 315 1.62 21.61 -16.61
C ALA A 315 1.99 20.12 -16.51
N GLU A 316 1.99 19.42 -17.65
CA GLU A 316 2.49 18.05 -17.75
C GLU A 316 4.00 17.98 -17.48
N LEU A 317 4.43 16.97 -16.74
CA LEU A 317 5.81 16.73 -16.31
C LEU A 317 6.42 15.51 -17.02
N PHE A 318 7.74 15.38 -16.92
CA PHE A 318 8.52 14.20 -17.33
C PHE A 318 8.35 13.75 -18.80
N GLY A 319 7.77 14.60 -19.65
CA GLY A 319 7.50 14.28 -21.06
C GLY A 319 6.25 13.44 -21.28
N GLY A 320 5.33 13.43 -20.31
CA GLY A 320 4.05 12.71 -20.43
C GLY A 320 3.05 13.34 -21.41
N PRO A 321 1.83 12.78 -21.50
CA PRO A 321 1.45 11.51 -20.87
C PRO A 321 2.10 10.28 -21.52
N THR A 322 2.01 9.13 -20.85
CA THR A 322 2.34 7.82 -21.45
C THR A 322 1.07 6.99 -21.66
N GLU A 323 0.89 6.46 -22.86
CA GLU A 323 -0.18 5.51 -23.19
C GLU A 323 0.01 4.19 -22.42
N ILE A 324 -1.03 3.70 -21.76
CA ILE A 324 -0.98 2.49 -20.95
C ILE A 324 -1.19 1.27 -21.84
N ALA A 325 -0.12 0.51 -22.04
CA ALA A 325 -0.12 -0.75 -22.76
C ALA A 325 0.69 -1.81 -22.00
N ALA A 326 0.29 -3.08 -22.10
CA ALA A 326 0.98 -4.16 -21.42
C ALA A 326 0.80 -5.50 -22.14
N HIS A 327 1.80 -6.37 -21.96
CA HIS A 327 1.74 -7.77 -22.36
C HIS A 327 2.15 -8.66 -21.18
N TYR A 328 1.55 -9.84 -21.07
CA TYR A 328 1.87 -10.81 -20.03
C TYR A 328 1.85 -12.24 -20.58
N ALA A 329 2.71 -13.13 -20.08
CA ALA A 329 2.73 -14.53 -20.53
C ALA A 329 1.56 -15.31 -19.93
N GLY A 330 0.69 -15.88 -20.77
CA GLY A 330 -0.53 -16.52 -20.31
C GLY A 330 -1.45 -17.01 -21.43
N ASN A 331 -2.35 -17.93 -21.08
CA ASN A 331 -3.36 -18.51 -21.98
C ASN A 331 -4.80 -18.23 -21.52
N GLY A 332 -4.98 -17.26 -20.62
CA GLY A 332 -6.29 -16.82 -20.15
C GLY A 332 -7.09 -16.03 -21.18
N SER A 333 -8.16 -15.40 -20.71
CA SER A 333 -8.91 -14.36 -21.44
C SER A 333 -7.96 -13.24 -21.92
N GLU A 334 -8.32 -12.48 -22.96
CA GLU A 334 -7.41 -11.54 -23.66
C GLU A 334 -6.19 -12.22 -24.35
N GLY A 335 -6.02 -13.54 -24.19
CA GLY A 335 -4.86 -14.29 -24.64
C GLY A 335 -4.91 -14.74 -26.10
N ALA A 336 -3.81 -14.51 -26.81
CA ALA A 336 -3.54 -15.13 -28.11
C ALA A 336 -2.11 -15.67 -28.14
N ASN A 337 -1.95 -16.92 -28.61
CA ASN A 337 -0.63 -17.57 -28.78
C ASN A 337 0.28 -17.53 -27.54
N GLY A 338 -0.29 -17.68 -26.33
CA GLY A 338 0.45 -17.67 -25.06
C GLY A 338 0.84 -16.28 -24.54
N THR A 339 0.32 -15.21 -25.13
CA THR A 339 0.49 -13.83 -24.66
C THR A 339 -0.87 -13.16 -24.45
N LEU A 340 -1.08 -12.62 -23.25
CA LEU A 340 -2.17 -11.69 -22.94
C LEU A 340 -1.75 -10.28 -23.37
N THR A 341 -2.66 -9.52 -23.95
CA THR A 341 -2.44 -8.10 -24.31
C THR A 341 -3.54 -7.26 -23.69
N PHE A 342 -3.16 -6.21 -22.98
CA PHE A 342 -4.11 -5.29 -22.36
C PHE A 342 -4.91 -4.53 -23.42
N ASP A 343 -6.23 -4.69 -23.43
CA ASP A 343 -7.15 -3.94 -24.28
C ASP A 343 -7.90 -2.90 -23.42
N PRO A 344 -7.63 -1.59 -23.56
CA PRO A 344 -8.27 -0.57 -22.72
C PRO A 344 -9.79 -0.55 -22.85
N SER A 345 -10.38 -1.02 -23.96
CA SER A 345 -11.84 -1.07 -24.13
C SER A 345 -12.54 -2.10 -23.22
N LEU A 346 -11.79 -3.05 -22.66
CA LEU A 346 -12.29 -4.07 -21.72
C LEU A 346 -12.11 -3.69 -20.25
N HIS A 347 -11.44 -2.57 -19.95
CA HIS A 347 -10.97 -2.24 -18.60
C HIS A 347 -11.37 -0.84 -18.16
N THR A 348 -11.28 -0.60 -16.86
CA THR A 348 -11.47 0.71 -16.23
C THR A 348 -10.54 0.80 -15.02
N GLU A 349 -9.96 1.97 -14.79
CA GLU A 349 -9.02 2.22 -13.71
C GLU A 349 -9.79 2.90 -12.56
N ARG A 350 -10.09 2.14 -11.50
CA ARG A 350 -10.93 2.59 -10.37
C ARG A 350 -10.19 2.61 -9.05
N ALA A 351 -9.33 1.62 -8.79
CA ALA A 351 -8.56 1.55 -7.56
C ALA A 351 -7.63 2.77 -7.43
N ALA A 352 -7.45 3.34 -6.25
CA ALA A 352 -6.61 4.53 -6.12
C ALA A 352 -5.11 4.24 -6.39
N LEU A 353 -4.46 5.19 -7.04
CA LEU A 353 -3.04 5.11 -7.36
C LEU A 353 -2.20 5.02 -6.07
N THR A 354 -1.18 4.18 -6.11
CA THR A 354 -0.35 3.87 -4.95
C THR A 354 1.11 4.13 -5.28
N LEU A 355 1.74 5.13 -4.66
CA LEU A 355 3.16 5.47 -4.89
C LEU A 355 4.05 4.82 -3.83
N VAL A 356 4.95 3.93 -4.25
CA VAL A 356 5.93 3.27 -3.36
C VAL A 356 7.30 3.22 -4.05
N ASN A 357 8.35 3.67 -3.35
CA ASN A 357 9.75 3.61 -3.80
C ASN A 357 9.96 4.10 -5.25
N GLY A 358 9.39 5.27 -5.58
CA GLY A 358 9.52 5.90 -6.90
C GLY A 358 8.75 5.23 -8.04
N ASN A 359 7.82 4.31 -7.73
CA ASN A 359 6.95 3.67 -8.70
C ASN A 359 5.48 3.88 -8.30
N VAL A 360 4.64 4.21 -9.27
CA VAL A 360 3.18 4.31 -9.12
C VAL A 360 2.55 3.00 -9.59
N TYR A 361 1.78 2.38 -8.70
CA TYR A 361 1.06 1.12 -8.91
C TYR A 361 -0.42 1.42 -9.14
N MET A 362 -0.99 0.73 -10.13
CA MET A 362 -2.36 0.89 -10.63
C MET A 362 -3.01 -0.49 -10.82
N GLY A 363 -4.32 -0.55 -10.68
CA GLY A 363 -5.09 -1.79 -10.76
C GLY A 363 -6.33 -1.62 -11.64
N TRP A 364 -6.45 -2.47 -12.67
CA TRP A 364 -7.59 -2.44 -13.59
C TRP A 364 -8.67 -3.43 -13.20
N THR A 365 -9.89 -2.98 -13.44
CA THR A 365 -11.11 -3.74 -13.27
C THR A 365 -11.87 -3.80 -14.59
N ALA A 366 -12.74 -4.79 -14.75
CA ALA A 366 -13.54 -4.96 -15.95
C ALA A 366 -14.42 -3.73 -16.26
N HIS A 367 -14.42 -3.30 -17.52
CA HIS A 367 -15.42 -2.36 -18.01
C HIS A 367 -16.76 -3.07 -18.15
N CYS A 368 -17.75 -2.67 -17.35
CA CYS A 368 -19.11 -3.20 -17.37
C CYS A 368 -19.23 -4.75 -17.24
N MET A 369 -18.20 -5.43 -16.70
CA MET A 369 -18.13 -6.90 -16.58
C MET A 369 -18.31 -7.66 -17.92
N ALA A 370 -18.06 -7.00 -19.05
CA ALA A 370 -18.32 -7.53 -20.39
C ALA A 370 -17.05 -8.02 -21.10
N GLY A 371 -17.21 -8.99 -22.00
CA GLY A 371 -16.12 -9.50 -22.83
C GLY A 371 -15.22 -10.53 -22.13
N SER A 372 -14.02 -10.73 -22.66
CA SER A 372 -13.01 -11.65 -22.12
C SER A 372 -11.87 -10.84 -21.51
N TYR A 373 -11.91 -10.63 -20.19
CA TYR A 373 -10.99 -9.75 -19.45
C TYR A 373 -10.25 -10.49 -18.31
N ASN A 374 -9.22 -9.86 -17.73
CA ASN A 374 -8.54 -10.25 -16.49
C ASN A 374 -8.23 -9.04 -15.61
N GLY A 375 -7.81 -9.31 -14.36
CA GLY A 375 -7.33 -8.27 -13.46
C GLY A 375 -5.87 -7.96 -13.76
N TRP A 376 -5.57 -6.73 -14.17
CA TRP A 376 -4.20 -6.26 -14.41
C TRP A 376 -3.72 -5.41 -13.24
N VAL A 377 -2.46 -5.64 -12.84
CA VAL A 377 -1.72 -4.76 -11.93
C VAL A 377 -0.48 -4.29 -12.69
N MET A 378 -0.29 -2.98 -12.80
CA MET A 378 0.88 -2.41 -13.47
C MET A 378 1.58 -1.41 -12.56
N SER A 379 2.87 -1.23 -12.80
CA SER A 379 3.70 -0.25 -12.12
C SER A 379 4.48 0.56 -13.14
N TYR A 380 4.58 1.86 -12.90
CA TYR A 380 5.24 2.83 -13.77
C TYR A 380 6.19 3.70 -12.95
N SER A 381 7.33 4.10 -13.51
CA SER A 381 8.28 4.98 -12.83
C SER A 381 7.68 6.38 -12.66
N ALA A 382 7.75 6.91 -11.43
CA ALA A 382 7.36 8.27 -11.11
C ALA A 382 8.28 9.33 -11.76
N ASP A 383 9.48 8.94 -12.23
CA ASP A 383 10.48 9.82 -12.85
C ASP A 383 10.36 9.92 -14.38
N THR A 384 9.90 8.85 -15.04
CA THR A 384 9.95 8.72 -16.52
C THR A 384 8.62 8.33 -17.15
N LEU A 385 7.61 8.03 -16.33
CA LEU A 385 6.29 7.53 -16.73
C LEU A 385 6.36 6.25 -17.58
N GLN A 386 7.48 5.53 -17.57
CA GLN A 386 7.64 4.25 -18.27
C GLN A 386 7.24 3.07 -17.39
N GLN A 387 6.66 2.03 -17.98
CA GLN A 387 6.28 0.81 -17.27
C GLN A 387 7.51 0.13 -16.66
N THR A 388 7.44 -0.20 -15.38
CA THR A 388 8.50 -0.86 -14.61
C THR A 388 8.15 -2.27 -14.16
N GLY A 389 6.88 -2.68 -14.27
CA GLY A 389 6.43 -4.04 -13.96
C GLY A 389 4.94 -4.25 -14.26
N VAL A 390 4.56 -5.49 -14.54
CA VAL A 390 3.21 -5.91 -14.92
C VAL A 390 2.90 -7.29 -14.31
N PHE A 391 1.67 -7.49 -13.87
CA PHE A 391 1.13 -8.75 -13.38
C PHE A 391 -0.35 -8.91 -13.80
N VAL A 392 -0.77 -10.14 -14.04
CA VAL A 392 -2.17 -10.50 -14.29
C VAL A 392 -2.63 -11.51 -13.25
N VAL A 393 -3.79 -11.27 -12.62
CA VAL A 393 -4.32 -12.07 -11.50
C VAL A 393 -4.76 -13.48 -11.95
N THR A 394 -5.27 -13.61 -13.16
CA THR A 394 -5.81 -14.86 -13.73
C THR A 394 -5.12 -15.23 -15.04
N PRO A 395 -3.78 -15.40 -15.06
CA PRO A 395 -2.99 -15.41 -16.30
C PRO A 395 -3.29 -16.61 -17.22
N ASN A 396 -3.89 -17.68 -16.68
CA ASN A 396 -4.35 -18.85 -17.44
C ASN A 396 -5.84 -19.13 -17.16
N GLY A 397 -6.61 -18.09 -16.84
CA GLY A 397 -8.02 -18.17 -16.48
C GLY A 397 -8.81 -17.00 -17.07
N SER A 398 -9.80 -16.51 -16.35
CA SER A 398 -10.62 -15.37 -16.78
C SER A 398 -11.06 -14.53 -15.59
N GLN A 399 -11.50 -13.31 -15.89
CA GLN A 399 -12.39 -12.49 -15.07
C GLN A 399 -11.85 -12.00 -13.72
N GLY A 400 -10.53 -12.08 -13.47
CA GLY A 400 -9.92 -11.28 -12.40
C GLY A 400 -10.28 -9.80 -12.57
N SER A 401 -10.34 -9.03 -11.48
CA SER A 401 -10.83 -7.65 -11.52
C SER A 401 -10.48 -6.90 -10.23
N VAL A 402 -9.58 -5.91 -10.32
CA VAL A 402 -9.08 -5.14 -9.16
C VAL A 402 -10.06 -4.01 -8.81
N TRP A 403 -11.19 -4.39 -8.21
CA TRP A 403 -12.33 -3.51 -7.95
C TRP A 403 -12.12 -2.52 -6.78
N MET A 404 -11.80 -3.04 -5.59
CA MET A 404 -11.54 -2.40 -4.28
C MET A 404 -12.41 -1.19 -3.87
N ALA A 405 -13.60 -1.00 -4.45
CA ALA A 405 -14.47 0.17 -4.30
C ALA A 405 -13.75 1.54 -4.26
N GLY A 406 -12.80 1.77 -5.18
CA GLY A 406 -12.05 3.03 -5.25
C GLY A 406 -10.84 3.12 -4.32
N SER A 407 -10.66 2.13 -3.44
CA SER A 407 -9.56 2.09 -2.48
C SER A 407 -8.22 1.85 -3.16
N GLY A 408 -7.16 2.41 -2.59
CA GLY A 408 -5.79 2.15 -3.05
C GLY A 408 -5.25 0.81 -2.54
N MET A 409 -4.22 0.30 -3.21
CA MET A 409 -3.43 -0.81 -2.69
C MET A 409 -2.73 -0.37 -1.40
N ALA A 410 -2.69 -1.24 -0.40
CA ALA A 410 -2.03 -0.92 0.87
C ALA A 410 -0.56 -1.36 0.83
N SER A 411 0.32 -0.71 1.61
CA SER A 411 1.77 -0.97 1.58
C SER A 411 2.44 -0.62 2.91
N ASP A 412 3.51 -1.35 3.22
CA ASP A 412 4.45 -1.04 4.31
C ASP A 412 5.80 -0.48 3.79
N GLY A 413 5.86 -0.11 2.51
CA GLY A 413 7.07 0.34 1.83
C GLY A 413 7.96 -0.79 1.29
N THR A 414 7.66 -2.06 1.60
CA THR A 414 8.45 -3.23 1.14
C THR A 414 7.64 -4.20 0.26
N SER A 415 6.32 -4.18 0.37
CA SER A 415 5.38 -4.95 -0.45
C SER A 415 4.09 -4.16 -0.66
N ILE A 416 3.25 -4.58 -1.61
CA ILE A 416 1.88 -4.07 -1.76
C ILE A 416 0.86 -5.18 -1.47
N TRP A 417 -0.33 -4.76 -1.05
CA TRP A 417 -1.46 -5.61 -0.71
C TRP A 417 -2.70 -5.14 -1.45
N LEU A 418 -3.40 -6.09 -2.08
CA LEU A 418 -4.64 -5.84 -2.83
C LEU A 418 -5.57 -7.06 -2.75
N ILE A 419 -6.86 -6.84 -3.02
CA ILE A 419 -7.89 -7.88 -2.98
C ILE A 419 -8.61 -7.90 -4.33
N ASP A 420 -8.68 -9.08 -4.95
CA ASP A 420 -9.32 -9.30 -6.25
C ASP A 420 -10.83 -9.62 -6.12
N GLY A 421 -11.61 -9.35 -7.16
CA GLY A 421 -13.05 -9.64 -7.23
C GLY A 421 -13.41 -11.12 -7.45
N SER A 422 -14.69 -11.46 -7.28
CA SER A 422 -15.18 -12.84 -7.26
C SER A 422 -15.25 -13.53 -8.61
N TYR A 423 -15.59 -12.84 -9.70
CA TYR A 423 -15.65 -13.52 -11.00
C TYR A 423 -14.31 -14.12 -11.48
N GLY A 424 -13.19 -13.73 -10.85
CA GLY A 424 -11.87 -14.27 -11.14
C GLY A 424 -11.76 -15.78 -10.98
N THR A 425 -11.21 -16.44 -12.00
CA THR A 425 -10.82 -17.85 -11.93
C THR A 425 -9.81 -18.06 -10.81
N PHE A 426 -10.14 -18.96 -9.88
CA PHE A 426 -9.20 -19.46 -8.88
C PHE A 426 -9.00 -20.96 -9.06
N THR A 427 -7.75 -21.42 -9.07
CA THR A 427 -7.44 -22.84 -9.22
C THR A 427 -7.09 -23.46 -7.85
N PRO A 428 -7.97 -24.32 -7.28
CA PRO A 428 -7.75 -24.93 -5.96
C PRO A 428 -6.69 -26.04 -5.96
N THR A 429 -6.21 -26.45 -7.13
CA THR A 429 -5.08 -27.39 -7.27
C THR A 429 -3.77 -26.62 -7.03
N LEU A 430 -3.07 -26.94 -5.94
CA LEU A 430 -1.86 -26.23 -5.51
C LEU A 430 -0.57 -26.97 -5.87
N ASN A 431 0.49 -26.22 -6.13
CA ASN A 431 1.87 -26.70 -6.27
C ASN A 431 2.53 -26.96 -4.90
N ALA A 432 3.79 -27.41 -4.91
CA ALA A 432 4.54 -27.73 -3.68
C ALA A 432 4.78 -26.52 -2.75
N GLN A 433 4.66 -25.29 -3.28
CA GLN A 433 4.78 -24.03 -2.54
C GLN A 433 3.40 -23.51 -2.05
N GLY A 434 2.32 -24.24 -2.30
CA GLY A 434 0.96 -23.89 -1.90
C GLY A 434 0.31 -22.81 -2.78
N PHE A 435 0.79 -22.56 -4.00
CA PHE A 435 0.18 -21.64 -4.96
C PHE A 435 -0.60 -22.40 -6.04
N PRO A 436 -1.64 -21.81 -6.66
CA PRO A 436 -2.34 -22.39 -7.80
C PRO A 436 -1.37 -22.84 -8.90
N VAL A 437 -1.53 -24.07 -9.41
CA VAL A 437 -0.57 -24.68 -10.37
C VAL A 437 -0.43 -23.93 -11.70
N ASP A 438 -1.42 -23.12 -12.05
CA ASP A 438 -1.53 -22.30 -13.27
C ASP A 438 -1.42 -20.78 -12.99
N GLY A 439 -1.20 -20.40 -11.73
CA GLY A 439 -1.10 -19.00 -11.28
C GLY A 439 -2.43 -18.27 -11.11
N ASN A 440 -3.59 -18.92 -11.29
CA ASN A 440 -4.90 -18.28 -11.23
C ASN A 440 -5.32 -17.97 -9.78
N LEU A 441 -5.28 -16.68 -9.41
CA LEU A 441 -5.46 -16.16 -8.04
C LEU A 441 -6.74 -15.29 -7.91
N GLY A 442 -7.80 -15.63 -8.64
CA GLY A 442 -9.08 -14.94 -8.55
C GLY A 442 -9.65 -14.87 -7.13
N ASN A 443 -10.32 -13.75 -6.80
CA ASN A 443 -10.99 -13.53 -5.51
C ASN A 443 -10.08 -13.71 -4.27
N ALA A 444 -8.79 -13.42 -4.40
CA ALA A 444 -7.77 -13.60 -3.35
C ALA A 444 -7.28 -12.27 -2.78
N PHE A 445 -6.88 -12.29 -1.50
CA PHE A 445 -6.11 -11.23 -0.85
C PHE A 445 -4.62 -11.55 -1.08
N MET A 446 -3.92 -10.72 -1.85
CA MET A 446 -2.54 -10.97 -2.29
C MET A 446 -1.55 -10.01 -1.63
N LYS A 447 -0.35 -10.51 -1.32
CA LYS A 447 0.87 -9.75 -1.01
C LYS A 447 1.83 -9.84 -2.18
N MET A 448 2.22 -8.71 -2.76
CA MET A 448 3.10 -8.67 -3.92
C MET A 448 4.42 -7.96 -3.63
N SER A 449 5.48 -8.46 -4.26
CA SER A 449 6.77 -7.77 -4.34
C SER A 449 6.66 -6.50 -5.19
N LEU A 450 7.55 -5.55 -4.92
CA LEU A 450 7.63 -4.29 -5.64
C LEU A 450 8.32 -4.45 -7.01
N ALA A 451 8.13 -3.45 -7.87
CA ALA A 451 8.82 -3.32 -9.15
C ALA A 451 10.36 -3.36 -8.99
N PRO A 452 11.12 -3.88 -9.97
CA PRO A 452 10.65 -4.34 -11.29
C PRO A 452 10.07 -5.77 -11.29
N ASN A 453 10.31 -6.55 -10.24
CA ASN A 453 9.92 -7.96 -10.17
C ASN A 453 8.55 -8.11 -9.47
N LEU A 454 7.51 -7.56 -10.10
CA LEU A 454 6.14 -7.59 -9.58
C LEU A 454 5.58 -9.03 -9.63
N ALA A 455 5.40 -9.66 -8.47
CA ALA A 455 4.91 -11.02 -8.35
C ALA A 455 4.19 -11.23 -6.99
N VAL A 456 3.25 -12.17 -6.92
CA VAL A 456 2.62 -12.55 -5.66
C VAL A 456 3.60 -13.39 -4.83
N THR A 457 3.90 -12.93 -3.61
CA THR A 457 4.85 -13.57 -2.68
C THR A 457 4.14 -14.36 -1.58
N ASP A 458 2.93 -13.97 -1.20
CA ASP A 458 2.00 -14.75 -0.40
C ASP A 458 0.56 -14.34 -0.69
N TYR A 459 -0.42 -15.13 -0.28
CA TYR A 459 -1.83 -14.82 -0.45
C TYR A 459 -2.73 -15.50 0.59
N PHE A 460 -3.97 -15.05 0.69
CA PHE A 460 -5.07 -15.74 1.34
C PHE A 460 -6.23 -15.87 0.35
N ALA A 461 -6.85 -17.05 0.31
CA ALA A 461 -8.11 -17.29 -0.39
C ALA A 461 -9.02 -18.11 0.52
N THR A 462 -10.31 -17.78 0.51
CA THR A 462 -11.32 -18.41 1.35
C THR A 462 -11.53 -19.88 0.99
N MET A 463 -11.92 -20.71 1.96
CA MET A 463 -12.13 -22.16 1.74
C MET A 463 -13.19 -22.46 0.67
N ASN A 464 -14.15 -21.54 0.48
CA ASN A 464 -15.23 -21.61 -0.49
C ASN A 464 -15.03 -20.66 -1.69
N ASN A 465 -13.83 -20.12 -1.92
CA ASN A 465 -13.52 -19.12 -2.94
C ASN A 465 -14.17 -19.41 -4.31
N VAL A 466 -14.08 -20.64 -4.83
CA VAL A 466 -14.68 -21.04 -6.12
C VAL A 466 -16.22 -20.92 -6.14
N MET A 467 -16.90 -21.12 -5.01
CA MET A 467 -18.34 -20.90 -4.86
C MET A 467 -18.65 -19.42 -4.70
N GLN A 468 -17.82 -18.67 -3.96
CA GLN A 468 -17.96 -17.22 -3.88
C GLN A 468 -17.89 -16.57 -5.27
N SER A 469 -17.05 -17.11 -6.15
CA SER A 469 -16.94 -16.74 -7.55
C SER A 469 -18.17 -16.99 -8.40
N THR A 470 -18.94 -18.05 -8.12
CA THR A 470 -20.21 -18.30 -8.84
C THR A 470 -21.38 -17.48 -8.30
N ASP A 471 -21.30 -17.08 -7.03
CA ASP A 471 -22.40 -16.50 -6.28
C ASP A 471 -22.32 -14.96 -6.17
N ASP A 472 -21.37 -14.33 -6.86
CA ASP A 472 -21.05 -12.90 -6.79
C ASP A 472 -20.68 -12.42 -5.36
N GLU A 473 -19.96 -13.24 -4.60
CA GLU A 473 -19.41 -12.88 -3.29
C GLU A 473 -18.00 -12.28 -3.43
N ASP A 474 -17.89 -11.12 -4.09
CA ASP A 474 -16.64 -10.35 -4.26
C ASP A 474 -15.94 -10.10 -2.93
N PHE A 475 -14.76 -10.69 -2.72
CA PHE A 475 -13.87 -10.31 -1.62
C PHE A 475 -13.28 -8.92 -1.89
N GLY A 476 -12.82 -8.69 -3.12
CA GLY A 476 -12.29 -7.42 -3.60
C GLY A 476 -13.32 -6.31 -3.84
N SER A 477 -14.57 -6.44 -3.36
CA SER A 477 -15.47 -5.28 -3.33
C SER A 477 -15.02 -4.24 -2.29
N GLY A 478 -14.34 -4.65 -1.22
CA GLY A 478 -13.71 -3.76 -0.25
C GLY A 478 -12.21 -3.59 -0.48
N GLY A 479 -11.64 -2.55 0.14
CA GLY A 479 -10.20 -2.28 0.15
C GLY A 479 -9.46 -2.96 1.31
N PRO A 480 -8.14 -3.24 1.15
CA PRO A 480 -7.29 -3.71 2.24
C PRO A 480 -6.86 -2.55 3.15
N LEU A 481 -6.79 -2.83 4.45
CA LEU A 481 -6.23 -1.95 5.49
C LEU A 481 -5.08 -2.69 6.18
N LEU A 482 -3.88 -2.12 6.22
CA LEU A 482 -2.80 -2.64 7.07
C LEU A 482 -2.98 -2.11 8.48
N LEU A 483 -2.82 -2.97 9.48
CA LEU A 483 -2.85 -2.58 10.87
C LEU A 483 -1.41 -2.29 11.35
N PRO A 484 -1.22 -1.30 12.25
CA PRO A 484 0.03 -1.17 12.99
C PRO A 484 0.34 -2.44 13.77
N ASP A 485 1.61 -2.61 14.12
CA ASP A 485 2.13 -3.77 14.84
C ASP A 485 1.29 -4.08 16.10
N GLN A 486 0.70 -5.28 16.11
CA GLN A 486 -0.13 -5.74 17.21
C GLN A 486 0.69 -6.61 18.15
N VAL A 487 0.88 -6.15 19.39
CA VAL A 487 1.64 -6.90 20.41
C VAL A 487 0.70 -7.82 21.18
N MET A 488 1.01 -9.11 21.18
CA MET A 488 0.32 -10.14 21.95
C MET A 488 0.76 -10.14 23.42
N ALA A 489 -0.01 -10.76 24.30
CA ALA A 489 0.24 -10.81 25.75
C ALA A 489 1.56 -11.52 26.14
N ASP A 490 2.14 -12.32 25.25
CA ASP A 490 3.45 -12.97 25.41
C ASP A 490 4.61 -12.15 24.83
N GLY A 491 4.34 -10.97 24.27
CA GLY A 491 5.31 -10.10 23.60
C GLY A 491 5.50 -10.37 22.11
N THR A 492 4.82 -11.37 21.52
CA THR A 492 4.87 -11.63 20.08
C THR A 492 4.27 -10.46 19.30
N VAL A 493 5.00 -9.93 18.31
CA VAL A 493 4.49 -8.91 17.39
C VAL A 493 3.78 -9.59 16.23
N LYS A 494 2.62 -9.06 15.83
CA LYS A 494 1.83 -9.48 14.68
C LYS A 494 1.63 -8.34 13.70
N HIS A 495 2.09 -8.54 12.47
CA HIS A 495 1.90 -7.64 11.35
C HIS A 495 0.57 -8.01 10.67
N LEU A 496 -0.54 -7.37 11.04
CA LEU A 496 -1.87 -7.76 10.53
C LEU A 496 -2.32 -6.88 9.36
N ALA A 497 -3.22 -7.42 8.55
CA ALA A 497 -4.04 -6.68 7.60
C ALA A 497 -5.48 -7.19 7.61
N VAL A 498 -6.44 -6.35 7.23
CA VAL A 498 -7.86 -6.68 7.18
C VAL A 498 -8.47 -6.37 5.81
N GLY A 499 -9.46 -7.17 5.43
CA GLY A 499 -10.29 -6.98 4.25
C GLY A 499 -11.69 -7.55 4.49
N ALA A 500 -12.69 -7.03 3.79
CA ALA A 500 -14.08 -7.50 3.86
C ALA A 500 -14.76 -7.29 2.50
N GLY A 501 -15.63 -8.23 2.12
CA GLY A 501 -16.26 -8.25 0.80
C GLY A 501 -17.79 -8.21 0.83
N LYS A 502 -18.42 -8.57 -0.30
CA LYS A 502 -19.87 -8.76 -0.44
C LYS A 502 -20.44 -9.80 0.53
N ASP A 503 -19.62 -10.77 0.93
CA ASP A 503 -19.98 -11.92 1.75
C ASP A 503 -20.21 -11.64 3.25
N ASN A 504 -20.20 -10.35 3.66
CA ASN A 504 -20.37 -9.83 5.02
C ASN A 504 -19.36 -10.29 6.09
N LYS A 505 -18.26 -10.95 5.70
CA LYS A 505 -17.23 -11.40 6.64
C LYS A 505 -16.06 -10.43 6.68
N ILE A 506 -15.38 -10.36 7.82
CA ILE A 506 -14.09 -9.65 7.94
C ILE A 506 -12.99 -10.68 8.07
N TYR A 507 -12.01 -10.59 7.19
CA TYR A 507 -10.86 -11.46 7.11
C TYR A 507 -9.61 -10.72 7.59
N VAL A 508 -9.06 -11.17 8.71
CA VAL A 508 -7.77 -10.72 9.22
C VAL A 508 -6.70 -11.72 8.78
N VAL A 509 -5.64 -11.22 8.15
CA VAL A 509 -4.48 -12.02 7.70
C VAL A 509 -3.23 -11.58 8.44
N ASP A 510 -2.33 -12.53 8.67
CA ASP A 510 -0.97 -12.26 9.14
C ASP A 510 -0.09 -11.98 7.91
N ARG A 511 0.54 -10.81 7.84
CA ARG A 511 1.37 -10.36 6.70
C ARG A 511 2.65 -11.18 6.54
N ASP A 512 3.05 -11.94 7.57
CA ASP A 512 4.20 -12.85 7.54
C ASP A 512 3.82 -14.28 7.13
N SER A 513 2.52 -14.61 7.16
CA SER A 513 1.98 -15.91 6.77
C SER A 513 0.46 -15.80 6.55
N MET A 514 0.04 -15.40 5.35
CA MET A 514 -1.37 -15.09 5.04
C MET A 514 -2.29 -16.31 5.10
N GLY A 515 -1.73 -17.52 4.98
CA GLY A 515 -2.41 -18.79 5.21
C GLY A 515 -2.75 -19.57 3.94
N LYS A 516 -2.77 -18.91 2.77
CA LYS A 516 -3.08 -19.51 1.46
C LYS A 516 -4.45 -20.20 1.41
N PHE A 517 -4.72 -20.96 0.36
CA PHE A 517 -5.99 -21.68 0.21
C PHE A 517 -5.96 -23.01 0.97
N ASN A 518 -7.07 -23.35 1.63
CA ASN A 518 -7.33 -24.68 2.17
C ASN A 518 -8.83 -25.00 2.01
N PRO A 519 -9.21 -26.11 1.34
CA PRO A 519 -10.60 -26.41 1.02
C PRO A 519 -11.47 -26.83 2.22
N ASN A 520 -10.89 -26.99 3.42
CA ASN A 520 -11.60 -27.50 4.59
C ASN A 520 -11.90 -26.41 5.65
N PHE A 521 -11.07 -25.36 5.71
CA PHE A 521 -11.16 -24.26 6.67
C PHE A 521 -10.29 -23.08 6.24
N ASN A 522 -10.66 -21.87 6.60
CA ASN A 522 -9.79 -20.70 6.41
C ASN A 522 -8.59 -20.78 7.37
N THR A 523 -7.39 -20.60 6.82
CA THR A 523 -6.09 -20.62 7.51
C THR A 523 -5.60 -19.23 7.93
N ASN A 524 -6.37 -18.18 7.64
CA ASN A 524 -6.04 -16.81 8.01
C ASN A 524 -6.07 -16.60 9.54
N TRP A 525 -5.49 -15.50 9.99
CA TRP A 525 -5.35 -15.19 11.42
C TRP A 525 -6.69 -15.13 12.18
N GLN A 526 -7.71 -14.52 11.58
CA GLN A 526 -9.06 -14.45 12.17
C GLN A 526 -10.12 -14.21 11.10
N THR A 527 -11.15 -15.05 11.03
CA THR A 527 -12.39 -14.75 10.26
C THR A 527 -13.49 -14.35 11.23
N LEU A 528 -14.11 -13.18 11.04
CA LEU A 528 -15.29 -12.73 11.78
C LEU A 528 -16.54 -12.98 10.95
N ILE A 529 -17.56 -13.61 11.54
CA ILE A 529 -18.81 -14.02 10.89
C ILE A 529 -19.98 -13.42 11.67
N GLY A 530 -20.93 -12.78 10.98
CA GLY A 530 -22.11 -12.15 11.59
C GLY A 530 -21.82 -10.83 12.32
N THR A 531 -20.58 -10.33 12.27
CA THR A 531 -20.21 -9.01 12.81
C THR A 531 -20.79 -7.89 11.95
N LEU A 532 -20.83 -8.06 10.62
CA LEU A 532 -21.50 -7.17 9.68
C LEU A 532 -22.86 -7.76 9.27
N ALA A 533 -23.84 -6.90 9.02
CA ALA A 533 -25.18 -7.31 8.58
C ALA A 533 -25.31 -7.38 7.04
N GLY A 534 -24.37 -6.78 6.32
CA GLY A 534 -24.30 -6.76 4.86
C GLY A 534 -22.87 -6.61 4.36
N GLY A 535 -22.69 -6.77 3.05
CA GLY A 535 -21.38 -6.70 2.39
C GLY A 535 -20.74 -5.31 2.40
N VAL A 536 -19.46 -5.25 2.09
CA VAL A 536 -18.63 -4.03 2.09
C VAL A 536 -18.26 -3.62 0.67
N TRP A 537 -18.56 -2.39 0.30
CA TRP A 537 -18.08 -1.73 -0.92
C TRP A 537 -17.35 -0.43 -0.54
N GLY A 538 -16.24 -0.56 0.18
CA GLY A 538 -15.43 0.55 0.69
C GLY A 538 -14.21 0.07 1.49
N SER A 539 -13.52 0.99 2.15
CA SER A 539 -12.41 0.68 3.07
C SER A 539 -12.80 0.82 4.53
N ALA A 540 -12.19 0.03 5.40
CA ALA A 540 -12.22 0.26 6.84
C ALA A 540 -11.24 1.36 7.24
N ALA A 541 -11.55 2.10 8.30
CA ALA A 541 -10.60 3.01 8.95
C ALA A 541 -10.03 2.36 10.22
N TYR A 542 -8.85 2.78 10.63
CA TYR A 542 -8.24 2.44 11.92
C TYR A 542 -8.08 3.70 12.77
N TYR A 543 -8.29 3.63 14.08
CA TYR A 543 -7.91 4.68 15.03
C TYR A 543 -7.72 4.12 16.44
N ASN A 544 -6.58 4.42 17.05
CA ASN A 544 -6.31 4.20 18.48
C ASN A 544 -6.69 2.78 18.99
N GLY A 545 -6.27 1.73 18.28
CA GLY A 545 -6.55 0.34 18.64
C GLY A 545 -7.94 -0.17 18.23
N VAL A 546 -8.67 0.56 17.39
CA VAL A 546 -10.03 0.22 16.93
C VAL A 546 -10.09 0.28 15.41
N VAL A 547 -10.74 -0.69 14.76
CA VAL A 547 -11.08 -0.61 13.32
C VAL A 547 -12.58 -0.35 13.14
N TYR A 548 -12.94 0.41 12.11
CA TYR A 548 -14.29 0.89 11.84
C TYR A 548 -14.76 0.39 10.47
N TYR A 549 -15.91 -0.26 10.42
CA TYR A 549 -16.55 -0.77 9.20
C TYR A 549 -17.98 -0.26 9.08
N GLY A 550 -18.40 0.15 7.88
CA GLY A 550 -19.79 0.47 7.53
C GLY A 550 -20.27 -0.37 6.35
N GLY A 551 -20.89 -1.51 6.63
CA GLY A 551 -21.46 -2.39 5.59
C GLY A 551 -22.73 -1.81 4.95
N MET A 552 -23.08 -2.30 3.77
CA MET A 552 -24.34 -1.98 3.10
C MET A 552 -25.55 -2.40 3.95
N GLY A 553 -26.45 -1.46 4.21
CA GLY A 553 -27.65 -1.66 5.02
C GLY A 553 -27.37 -1.79 6.52
N ASP A 554 -26.13 -1.57 6.95
CA ASP A 554 -25.66 -1.80 8.32
C ASP A 554 -25.31 -0.49 9.03
N SER A 555 -25.20 -0.52 10.35
CA SER A 555 -24.61 0.56 11.12
C SER A 555 -23.09 0.61 10.90
N LEU A 556 -22.51 1.80 11.01
CA LEU A 556 -21.08 1.96 11.23
C LEU A 556 -20.75 1.35 12.60
N LYS A 557 -19.74 0.47 12.65
CA LYS A 557 -19.39 -0.34 13.84
C LYS A 557 -17.94 -0.14 14.24
N SER A 558 -17.69 -0.08 15.55
CA SER A 558 -16.34 -0.03 16.12
C SER A 558 -15.91 -1.40 16.63
N LEU A 559 -14.76 -1.89 16.16
CA LEU A 559 -14.17 -3.19 16.49
C LEU A 559 -12.81 -2.98 17.17
N PRO A 560 -12.74 -2.89 18.51
CA PRO A 560 -11.48 -2.82 19.24
C PRO A 560 -10.61 -4.04 18.98
N ILE A 561 -9.29 -3.84 18.96
CA ILE A 561 -8.29 -4.90 18.90
C ILE A 561 -7.79 -5.18 20.32
N THR A 562 -7.64 -6.44 20.69
CA THR A 562 -7.03 -6.86 21.95
C THR A 562 -6.28 -8.16 21.73
N ASN A 563 -5.04 -8.25 22.20
CA ASN A 563 -4.16 -9.42 21.99
C ASN A 563 -4.08 -9.84 20.50
N ALA A 564 -3.90 -8.85 19.61
CA ALA A 564 -3.89 -9.00 18.16
C ALA A 564 -5.17 -9.60 17.53
N GLN A 565 -6.32 -9.61 18.23
CA GLN A 565 -7.61 -10.05 17.68
C GLN A 565 -8.63 -8.90 17.66
N LEU A 566 -9.38 -8.78 16.57
CA LEU A 566 -10.52 -7.87 16.46
C LEU A 566 -11.71 -8.41 17.27
N ALA A 567 -12.44 -7.53 17.93
CA ALA A 567 -13.69 -7.89 18.61
C ALA A 567 -14.71 -8.49 17.62
N THR A 568 -15.27 -9.66 17.95
CA THR A 568 -16.29 -10.34 17.12
C THR A 568 -17.66 -9.67 17.16
N THR A 569 -17.85 -8.73 18.09
CA THR A 569 -19.07 -7.94 18.28
C THR A 569 -18.66 -6.47 18.36
N ALA A 570 -19.43 -5.58 17.73
CA ALA A 570 -19.18 -4.15 17.81
C ALA A 570 -19.25 -3.64 19.26
N ALA A 571 -18.23 -2.88 19.68
CA ALA A 571 -18.22 -2.26 21.01
C ALA A 571 -19.21 -1.09 21.07
N THR A 572 -19.31 -0.32 19.99
CA THR A 572 -20.34 0.70 19.76
C THR A 572 -20.72 0.72 18.27
N HIS A 573 -21.88 1.29 17.95
CA HIS A 573 -22.38 1.42 16.57
C HIS A 573 -23.20 2.70 16.39
N SER A 574 -23.30 3.21 15.16
CA SER A 574 -24.20 4.32 14.81
C SER A 574 -25.68 3.89 14.88
N ALA A 575 -26.55 4.84 15.21
CA ALA A 575 -28.00 4.65 15.08
C ALA A 575 -28.45 4.68 13.60
N THR A 576 -27.77 5.48 12.77
CA THR A 576 -27.90 5.50 11.31
C THR A 576 -27.38 4.19 10.71
N THR A 577 -28.13 3.62 9.76
CA THR A 577 -27.65 2.57 8.86
C THR A 577 -27.34 3.16 7.49
N PHE A 578 -26.29 2.68 6.83
CA PHE A 578 -25.80 3.25 5.59
C PHE A 578 -26.34 2.45 4.39
N PRO A 579 -27.16 3.05 3.49
CA PRO A 579 -27.62 2.37 2.27
C PRO A 579 -26.44 2.11 1.32
N TYR A 580 -26.66 1.35 0.24
CA TYR A 580 -25.61 1.06 -0.75
C TYR A 580 -24.86 2.34 -1.19
N PRO A 581 -23.51 2.35 -1.13
CA PRO A 581 -22.59 1.20 -0.99
C PRO A 581 -22.23 0.77 0.44
N GLY A 582 -22.84 1.35 1.48
CA GLY A 582 -22.33 1.35 2.85
C GLY A 582 -21.56 2.64 3.13
N ALA A 583 -20.53 2.60 3.97
CA ALA A 583 -19.69 3.76 4.26
C ALA A 583 -18.20 3.38 4.33
N THR A 584 -17.36 4.18 3.66
CA THR A 584 -15.92 4.27 3.91
C THR A 584 -15.69 5.33 5.00
N PRO A 585 -15.49 4.96 6.27
CA PRO A 585 -15.18 5.93 7.32
C PRO A 585 -13.81 6.60 7.08
N ALA A 586 -13.64 7.82 7.59
CA ALA A 586 -12.35 8.46 7.77
C ALA A 586 -12.26 9.06 9.18
N ILE A 587 -11.05 9.38 9.65
CA ILE A 587 -10.80 9.81 11.03
C ILE A 587 -10.11 11.17 11.04
N SER A 588 -10.56 12.06 11.91
CA SER A 588 -9.78 13.25 12.29
C SER A 588 -9.52 13.27 13.78
N ALA A 589 -8.28 13.58 14.19
CA ALA A 589 -7.88 13.66 15.58
C ALA A 589 -6.67 14.59 15.76
N ASN A 590 -6.38 14.97 17.00
CA ASN A 590 -5.10 15.54 17.41
C ASN A 590 -4.32 14.48 18.20
N GLY A 591 -3.50 13.68 17.50
CA GLY A 591 -2.90 12.47 18.06
C GLY A 591 -3.97 11.47 18.52
N THR A 592 -4.12 11.30 19.84
CA THR A 592 -5.16 10.45 20.45
C THR A 592 -6.35 11.23 21.01
N ALA A 593 -6.33 12.56 20.95
CA ALA A 593 -7.39 13.43 21.43
C ALA A 593 -8.36 13.84 20.32
N ASN A 594 -9.62 14.14 20.68
CA ASN A 594 -10.66 14.62 19.76
C ASN A 594 -10.92 13.72 18.53
N GLY A 595 -10.80 12.39 18.69
CA GLY A 595 -11.09 11.45 17.61
C GLY A 595 -12.54 11.55 17.14
N ILE A 596 -12.73 11.93 15.88
CA ILE A 596 -14.03 11.97 15.19
C ILE A 596 -13.99 10.98 14.03
N VAL A 597 -15.02 10.14 13.92
CA VAL A 597 -15.25 9.29 12.75
C VAL A 597 -16.23 9.98 11.81
N TRP A 598 -15.77 10.25 10.60
CA TRP A 598 -16.57 10.83 9.52
C TRP A 598 -17.09 9.72 8.63
N ALA A 599 -18.36 9.79 8.25
CA ALA A 599 -18.99 8.85 7.32
C ALA A 599 -19.93 9.58 6.36
N LEU A 600 -20.04 9.07 5.14
CA LEU A 600 -20.91 9.61 4.11
C LEU A 600 -22.10 8.68 3.89
N GLU A 601 -23.31 9.23 3.94
CA GLU A 601 -24.54 8.54 3.56
C GLU A 601 -24.88 8.88 2.10
N ASN A 602 -25.08 7.84 1.29
CA ASN A 602 -25.53 7.97 -0.09
C ASN A 602 -27.07 8.03 -0.17
N GLY A 603 -27.63 8.77 -1.11
CA GLY A 603 -29.08 8.91 -1.25
C GLY A 603 -29.52 10.00 -2.22
N THR A 604 -30.83 10.26 -2.30
CA THR A 604 -31.39 11.39 -3.06
C THR A 604 -30.95 12.74 -2.52
N ILE A 605 -30.62 12.80 -1.23
CA ILE A 605 -29.89 13.85 -0.56
C ILE A 605 -28.79 13.16 0.25
N GLY A 606 -27.52 13.35 -0.12
CA GLY A 606 -26.39 12.79 0.63
C GLY A 606 -26.23 13.46 2.00
N ALA A 607 -25.65 12.74 2.97
CA ALA A 607 -25.33 13.28 4.29
C ALA A 607 -23.88 13.05 4.72
N LEU A 608 -23.34 14.02 5.46
CA LEU A 608 -22.05 13.95 6.13
C LEU A 608 -22.32 13.80 7.62
N HIS A 609 -21.89 12.68 8.18
CA HIS A 609 -22.00 12.37 9.60
C HIS A 609 -20.64 12.51 10.28
N ALA A 610 -20.67 12.94 11.54
CA ALA A 610 -19.54 12.95 12.44
C ALA A 610 -19.93 12.24 13.74
N TYR A 611 -19.16 11.25 14.16
CA TYR A 611 -19.36 10.49 15.40
C TYR A 611 -18.17 10.64 16.34
N ASP A 612 -18.42 10.57 17.65
CA ASP A 612 -17.35 10.42 18.64
C ASP A 612 -16.68 9.04 18.43
N ALA A 613 -15.37 9.01 18.15
CA ALA A 613 -14.66 7.75 17.89
C ALA A 613 -14.66 6.81 19.10
N SER A 614 -14.81 7.32 20.32
CA SER A 614 -14.93 6.48 21.51
C SER A 614 -16.33 5.87 21.67
N ASN A 615 -17.35 6.44 21.02
CA ASN A 615 -18.73 5.97 21.10
C ASN A 615 -19.56 6.40 19.87
N LEU A 616 -19.71 5.51 18.90
CA LEU A 616 -20.49 5.75 17.68
C LEU A 616 -21.99 6.00 17.93
N GLY A 617 -22.50 5.67 19.13
CA GLY A 617 -23.85 6.04 19.55
C GLY A 617 -24.03 7.55 19.79
N ARG A 618 -22.93 8.32 19.84
CA ARG A 618 -22.92 9.78 19.93
C ARG A 618 -22.61 10.38 18.56
N GLU A 619 -23.66 10.67 17.81
CA GLU A 619 -23.58 11.57 16.63
C GLU A 619 -23.33 13.01 17.12
N LEU A 620 -22.32 13.65 16.53
CA LEU A 620 -21.90 15.03 16.81
C LEU A 620 -22.54 16.00 15.82
N TYR A 621 -22.59 15.61 14.55
CA TYR A 621 -23.12 16.39 13.44
C TYR A 621 -23.66 15.46 12.34
N ASN A 622 -24.71 15.92 11.68
CA ASN A 622 -25.28 15.34 10.47
C ASN A 622 -25.81 16.49 9.61
N SER A 623 -25.32 16.61 8.37
CA SER A 623 -25.66 17.73 7.48
C SER A 623 -27.16 17.85 7.19
N ASN A 624 -27.92 16.75 7.18
CA ASN A 624 -29.36 16.79 6.94
C ASN A 624 -30.16 17.39 8.10
N GLN A 625 -29.59 17.50 9.30
CA GLN A 625 -30.23 18.17 10.44
C GLN A 625 -30.25 19.70 10.30
N ALA A 626 -29.39 20.28 9.46
CA ALA A 626 -29.32 21.72 9.20
C ALA A 626 -30.14 22.17 7.97
N GLY A 627 -30.91 21.26 7.36
CA GLY A 627 -31.72 21.53 6.17
C GLY A 627 -30.88 21.96 4.96
N SER A 628 -31.44 22.83 4.12
CA SER A 628 -30.81 23.25 2.86
C SER A 628 -29.49 24.01 3.00
N ARG A 629 -29.13 24.46 4.21
CA ARG A 629 -27.82 25.08 4.49
C ARG A 629 -26.68 24.14 4.11
N ASP A 630 -26.76 22.88 4.55
CA ASP A 630 -25.64 21.94 4.51
C ASP A 630 -25.78 20.84 3.44
N GLN A 631 -26.98 20.66 2.87
CA GLN A 631 -27.24 19.70 1.80
C GLN A 631 -26.51 20.05 0.49
N TRP A 632 -25.96 19.05 -0.21
CA TRP A 632 -25.33 19.22 -1.53
C TRP A 632 -26.08 18.56 -2.70
N GLY A 633 -27.30 18.08 -2.44
CA GLY A 633 -28.08 17.29 -3.41
C GLY A 633 -27.75 15.80 -3.32
N PRO A 634 -27.89 15.03 -4.42
CA PRO A 634 -27.66 13.59 -4.43
C PRO A 634 -26.27 13.20 -3.91
N GLY A 635 -26.24 12.10 -3.17
CA GLY A 635 -24.99 11.44 -2.79
C GLY A 635 -24.26 10.86 -4.00
N ASN A 636 -23.12 10.24 -3.72
CA ASN A 636 -22.35 9.48 -4.69
C ASN A 636 -21.93 8.15 -4.07
N LYS A 637 -21.64 7.15 -4.90
CA LYS A 637 -21.08 5.87 -4.44
C LYS A 637 -19.54 5.97 -4.39
N PHE A 638 -18.93 5.18 -3.51
CA PHE A 638 -17.47 5.01 -3.34
C PHE A 638 -16.66 6.27 -2.96
N ILE A 639 -17.30 7.43 -2.80
CA ILE A 639 -16.63 8.65 -2.29
C ILE A 639 -16.14 8.47 -0.85
N THR A 640 -14.95 8.97 -0.57
CA THR A 640 -14.32 8.98 0.76
C THR A 640 -14.26 10.42 1.28
N PRO A 641 -14.67 10.72 2.53
CA PRO A 641 -14.53 12.06 3.09
C PRO A 641 -13.04 12.34 3.37
N MET A 642 -12.49 13.39 2.75
CA MET A 642 -11.12 13.83 3.03
C MET A 642 -11.12 14.94 4.07
N ILE A 643 -10.27 14.85 5.09
CA ILE A 643 -10.15 15.85 6.16
C ILE A 643 -8.75 16.47 6.11
N ALA A 644 -8.70 17.79 6.06
CA ALA A 644 -7.46 18.56 6.15
C ALA A 644 -7.71 19.99 6.67
N ALA A 645 -6.82 20.47 7.53
CA ALA A 645 -6.72 21.87 7.97
C ALA A 645 -8.07 22.51 8.37
N GLY A 646 -8.80 21.84 9.27
CA GLY A 646 -10.08 22.30 9.82
C GLY A 646 -11.28 22.15 8.90
N LYS A 647 -11.16 21.39 7.80
CA LYS A 647 -12.19 21.24 6.78
C LYS A 647 -12.39 19.78 6.37
N VAL A 648 -13.62 19.46 5.96
CA VAL A 648 -13.99 18.16 5.38
C VAL A 648 -14.47 18.37 3.95
N PHE A 649 -13.91 17.61 3.01
CA PHE A 649 -14.16 17.71 1.58
C PHE A 649 -14.91 16.47 1.10
N VAL A 650 -16.00 16.68 0.36
CA VAL A 650 -16.92 15.63 -0.08
C VAL A 650 -17.16 15.78 -1.59
N GLY A 651 -16.80 14.76 -2.37
CA GLY A 651 -17.09 14.70 -3.81
C GLY A 651 -18.60 14.64 -4.08
N THR A 652 -19.06 15.35 -5.12
CA THR A 652 -20.48 15.44 -5.49
C THR A 652 -20.65 15.23 -7.00
N GLN A 653 -21.91 15.22 -7.46
CA GLN A 653 -22.26 15.15 -8.88
C GLN A 653 -21.79 16.38 -9.70
N THR A 654 -21.39 17.49 -9.06
CA THR A 654 -21.10 18.78 -9.70
C THR A 654 -19.90 19.52 -9.09
N GLY A 655 -19.04 18.82 -8.33
CA GLY A 655 -17.88 19.41 -7.67
C GLY A 655 -17.57 18.83 -6.30
N VAL A 656 -17.09 19.68 -5.37
CA VAL A 656 -16.72 19.28 -4.01
C VAL A 656 -17.42 20.18 -2.99
N ALA A 657 -18.24 19.60 -2.12
CA ALA A 657 -18.78 20.30 -0.96
C ALA A 657 -17.70 20.42 0.12
N VAL A 658 -17.51 21.62 0.65
CA VAL A 658 -16.50 21.93 1.67
C VAL A 658 -17.21 22.29 2.97
N PHE A 659 -16.95 21.53 4.02
CA PHE A 659 -17.46 21.72 5.38
C PHE A 659 -16.36 22.23 6.31
N GLY A 660 -16.75 22.97 7.35
CA GLY A 660 -15.84 23.50 8.35
C GLY A 660 -16.58 24.29 9.41
N LEU A 661 -15.83 24.97 10.28
CA LEU A 661 -16.42 25.85 11.29
C LEU A 661 -17.06 27.08 10.63
N LEU A 662 -18.27 27.41 11.06
CA LEU A 662 -19.00 28.60 10.63
C LEU A 662 -18.38 29.86 11.25
N GLN A 663 -18.37 30.96 10.50
CA GLN A 663 -17.86 32.27 10.93
C GLN A 663 -18.98 33.17 11.44
#